data_AF-A0A7C6FRX9-F1
#
_entry.id   AF-A0A7C6FRX9-F1
#
_cell.length_a   1.000
_cell.length_b   1.000
_cell.length_c   1.000
_cell.angle_alpha   90.00
_cell.angle_beta   90.00
_cell.angle_gamma   90.00
#
_symmetry.space_group_name_H-M   'P 1'
#
loop_
_entity.id
_entity.type
_entity.pdbx_description
1 polymer ?
#
loop_
_entity_poly.entity_id
_entity_poly.type
_entity_poly.pdbx_seq_one_letter_code
_entity_poly.pdbx_strand_id
1 'polypeptide(L)'
;MPIKSCLVFVLFSMAILFLPLNTFATKRTVDKDGQGNYTSITDAVNAATTNDTIYIMGDDIDTYDEPWPTENYINNLTIMGASSNPDSFPIVRITGSKWFNYWNNGNPGTNRIERIVLNDFDPINLTNNNRSLIIDKCIFRDFNNDVFLMSSDHTGYLTITNSIFWNNTGTIFTQPGYHNSPGPYATVTNCTFYGNSTINADNSIPNTQYQRTAVIKNSIFWSNGTITSNDTIKALYTYNLLPQGQSGFGTGSINTDDPGFVNSPPQKASDFGLLISSKAKDKANNTGAPSVDITGTSRSGTYDIGAFEYGSVMGINLFWDLSTEEGYQAGNGIWGINNYWTTDGTALISWPGAGKSASFAGSDGEWTINVSGTQNVDSMAFLNNGYTITNGTLNFSTKSGVLVEAGKTATINSVITGSPGLSKYGEGNLVLGGSNTFSGPLTINAGTVSTIYLNNGGSSSNIGSSSNSASNLVFNGGTLRYTGIFQFCDRLFTLTTNGGTIDGSGIGQLVFNNLNSIAFIGSGTRTLILTGSCVGNFLAMVVTDNGGATSITKSGSGLWILNGNNTATGTVSITDGTLQIGYGETSGIINGPVINNGTLIFNRSNSFSFNKGISGTGNLVMTGGGTLTLSGTNTYNGTTQISSGTLQLGASNVIPDGASKGDVLLYGTLDLNSYSETINGLSGNGVVDNKAAGTPVLTIGANNANSTFEGSINNN
;
A
#
# COMPACT_ATOMS: atom_id res chain seq x y z
N MET A 1 -19.50 0.63 -55.31
CA MET A 1 -18.53 -0.33 -55.85
C MET A 1 -18.46 -1.53 -54.92
N PRO A 2 -18.71 -2.75 -55.39
CA PRO A 2 -18.89 -3.92 -54.54
C PRO A 2 -17.77 -4.98 -54.68
N ILE A 3 -17.93 -6.05 -53.88
CA ILE A 3 -17.40 -7.43 -54.01
C ILE A 3 -16.01 -7.71 -53.41
N LYS A 4 -16.00 -8.42 -52.26
CA LYS A 4 -15.49 -9.81 -52.03
C LYS A 4 -15.23 -10.00 -50.53
N SER A 5 -15.54 -11.09 -49.82
CA SER A 5 -16.32 -12.31 -50.05
C SER A 5 -16.33 -13.09 -48.71
N CYS A 6 -17.51 -13.56 -48.30
CA CYS A 6 -17.83 -14.90 -47.80
C CYS A 6 -17.08 -15.58 -46.60
N LEU A 7 -17.83 -15.81 -45.51
CA LEU A 7 -18.16 -17.11 -44.89
C LEU A 7 -17.01 -18.08 -44.50
N VAL A 8 -16.73 -18.25 -43.20
CA VAL A 8 -16.30 -19.53 -42.59
C VAL A 8 -16.83 -19.64 -41.15
N PHE A 9 -17.64 -20.68 -40.91
CA PHE A 9 -18.05 -21.23 -39.61
C PHE A 9 -16.91 -22.13 -39.07
N VAL A 10 -16.94 -22.44 -37.76
CA VAL A 10 -16.41 -23.67 -37.11
C VAL A 10 -15.23 -23.52 -36.11
N LEU A 11 -15.54 -23.89 -34.85
CA LEU A 11 -14.73 -24.49 -33.77
C LEU A 11 -13.47 -23.78 -33.26
N PHE A 12 -13.59 -23.18 -32.07
CA PHE A 12 -12.49 -23.05 -31.12
C PHE A 12 -12.19 -24.43 -30.50
N SER A 13 -11.14 -25.11 -30.99
CA SER A 13 -10.44 -26.15 -30.22
C SER A 13 -8.98 -26.26 -30.66
N MET A 14 -8.10 -26.27 -29.67
CA MET A 14 -6.71 -26.80 -29.63
C MET A 14 -5.77 -26.53 -30.81
N ALA A 15 -4.70 -25.76 -30.54
CA ALA A 15 -3.31 -26.16 -30.81
C ALA A 15 -2.32 -25.17 -30.18
N ILE A 16 -1.85 -25.52 -28.98
CA ILE A 16 -0.57 -25.05 -28.43
C ILE A 16 0.51 -25.85 -29.16
N LEU A 17 1.41 -25.19 -29.90
CA LEU A 17 2.59 -25.82 -30.51
C LEU A 17 3.83 -25.47 -29.67
N PHE A 18 4.64 -26.51 -29.46
CA PHE A 18 5.76 -26.68 -28.53
C PHE A 18 6.94 -25.69 -28.64
N LEU A 19 7.44 -25.27 -27.47
CA LEU A 19 8.86 -25.03 -27.15
C LEU A 19 9.12 -25.63 -25.73
N PRO A 20 10.36 -26.05 -25.40
CA PRO A 20 10.62 -27.22 -24.54
C PRO A 20 10.40 -27.01 -23.03
N LEU A 21 9.95 -28.09 -22.39
CA LEU A 21 9.68 -28.26 -20.95
C LEU A 21 10.95 -28.15 -20.09
N ASN A 22 10.86 -27.29 -19.06
CA ASN A 22 11.34 -27.40 -17.67
C ASN A 22 11.26 -25.97 -17.08
N THR A 23 10.49 -25.57 -16.09
CA THR A 23 9.56 -26.20 -15.12
C THR A 23 8.50 -25.14 -14.79
N PHE A 24 7.32 -25.21 -15.42
CA PHE A 24 6.16 -24.45 -14.92
C PHE A 24 5.57 -25.24 -13.74
N ALA A 25 5.31 -24.57 -12.61
CA ALA A 25 4.55 -25.13 -11.51
C ALA A 25 3.28 -25.77 -12.06
N THR A 26 2.98 -27.01 -11.67
CA THR A 26 1.84 -27.72 -12.24
C THR A 26 0.58 -27.04 -11.72
N LYS A 27 -0.23 -26.44 -12.61
CA LYS A 27 -1.49 -25.81 -12.21
C LYS A 27 -2.47 -26.91 -11.79
N ARG A 28 -2.73 -27.04 -10.49
CA ARG A 28 -3.67 -28.02 -9.94
C ARG A 28 -5.02 -27.34 -9.74
N THR A 29 -6.05 -27.83 -10.41
CA THR A 29 -7.42 -27.32 -10.26
C THR A 29 -8.26 -28.38 -9.55
N VAL A 30 -9.01 -27.95 -8.53
CA VAL A 30 -9.98 -28.77 -7.80
C VAL A 30 -11.36 -28.31 -8.23
N ASP A 31 -12.19 -29.24 -8.69
CA ASP A 31 -13.58 -29.00 -9.04
C ASP A 31 -14.40 -30.25 -8.72
N LYS A 32 -15.36 -30.12 -7.81
CA LYS A 32 -16.24 -31.23 -7.38
C LYS A 32 -17.07 -31.82 -8.51
N ASP A 33 -17.33 -31.05 -9.58
CA ASP A 33 -18.11 -31.49 -10.73
C ASP A 33 -17.24 -32.19 -11.79
N GLY A 34 -15.95 -32.40 -11.49
CA GLY A 34 -15.02 -33.18 -12.32
C GLY A 34 -14.42 -32.42 -13.50
N GLN A 35 -14.56 -31.08 -13.55
CA GLN A 35 -13.92 -30.26 -14.59
C GLN A 35 -12.47 -29.86 -14.25
N GLY A 36 -12.04 -30.12 -13.02
CA GLY A 36 -10.70 -29.91 -12.52
C GLY A 36 -9.80 -31.14 -12.67
N ASN A 37 -8.50 -30.96 -12.43
CA ASN A 37 -7.54 -32.07 -12.39
C ASN A 37 -7.78 -33.00 -11.18
N TYR A 38 -8.50 -32.51 -10.17
CA TYR A 38 -8.86 -33.23 -8.95
C TYR A 38 -10.31 -32.94 -8.58
N THR A 39 -10.99 -33.92 -7.98
CA THR A 39 -12.35 -33.77 -7.45
C THR A 39 -12.36 -33.44 -5.96
N SER A 40 -11.19 -33.51 -5.30
CA SER A 40 -11.02 -33.22 -3.88
C SER A 40 -9.80 -32.33 -3.64
N ILE A 41 -9.87 -31.46 -2.63
CA ILE A 41 -8.72 -30.65 -2.18
C ILE A 41 -7.63 -31.57 -1.65
N THR A 42 -8.02 -32.64 -0.96
CA THR A 42 -7.11 -33.60 -0.34
C THR A 42 -6.26 -34.34 -1.36
N ASP A 43 -6.84 -34.78 -2.49
CA ASP A 43 -6.06 -35.43 -3.56
C ASP A 43 -5.13 -34.45 -4.26
N ALA A 44 -5.57 -33.19 -4.44
CA ALA A 44 -4.73 -32.14 -5.01
C ALA A 44 -3.53 -31.81 -4.10
N VAL A 45 -3.74 -31.75 -2.78
CA VAL A 45 -2.68 -31.58 -1.80
C VAL A 45 -1.77 -32.81 -1.77
N ASN A 46 -2.31 -34.03 -1.82
CA ASN A 46 -1.52 -35.26 -1.83
C ASN A 46 -0.61 -35.39 -3.05
N ALA A 47 -1.04 -34.83 -4.17
CA ALA A 47 -0.26 -34.83 -5.40
C ALA A 47 0.70 -33.63 -5.52
N ALA A 48 0.57 -32.62 -4.65
CA ALA A 48 1.31 -31.37 -4.73
C ALA A 48 2.77 -31.49 -4.29
N THR A 49 3.60 -30.62 -4.85
CA THR A 49 5.04 -30.50 -4.61
C THR A 49 5.39 -29.08 -4.16
N THR A 50 6.64 -28.86 -3.74
CA THR A 50 7.10 -27.54 -3.26
C THR A 50 6.88 -26.45 -4.33
N ASN A 51 6.34 -25.29 -3.93
CA ASN A 51 5.94 -24.15 -4.78
C ASN A 51 4.69 -24.37 -5.67
N ASP A 52 3.91 -25.43 -5.46
CA ASP A 52 2.67 -25.61 -6.20
C ASP A 52 1.57 -24.64 -5.74
N THR A 53 0.66 -24.34 -6.68
CA THR A 53 -0.58 -23.60 -6.41
C THR A 53 -1.78 -24.47 -6.74
N ILE A 54 -2.68 -24.63 -5.77
CA ILE A 54 -3.96 -25.31 -5.91
C ILE A 54 -5.06 -24.27 -6.06
N TYR A 55 -5.80 -24.35 -7.15
CA TYR A 55 -6.95 -23.50 -7.48
C TYR A 55 -8.23 -24.27 -7.16
N ILE A 56 -8.99 -23.82 -6.16
CA ILE A 56 -10.30 -24.37 -5.84
C ILE A 56 -11.33 -23.65 -6.71
N MET A 57 -11.87 -24.35 -7.70
CA MET A 57 -12.86 -23.82 -8.62
C MET A 57 -14.25 -23.88 -7.97
N GLY A 58 -15.04 -22.83 -8.09
CA GLY A 58 -16.43 -22.83 -7.62
C GLY A 58 -16.93 -21.48 -7.11
N ASP A 59 -18.25 -21.37 -7.00
CA ASP A 59 -19.00 -20.21 -6.51
C ASP A 59 -19.56 -20.49 -5.09
N ASP A 60 -20.30 -19.53 -4.49
CA ASP A 60 -20.73 -19.53 -3.08
C ASP A 60 -21.64 -20.70 -2.63
N ILE A 61 -21.89 -21.68 -3.49
CA ILE A 61 -22.74 -22.86 -3.25
C ILE A 61 -21.88 -24.14 -3.17
N ASP A 62 -20.63 -24.07 -3.60
CA ASP A 62 -19.77 -25.24 -3.71
C ASP A 62 -19.11 -25.52 -2.37
N THR A 63 -19.77 -26.41 -1.62
CA THR A 63 -19.25 -26.99 -0.39
C THR A 63 -18.35 -28.18 -0.72
N TYR A 64 -17.09 -28.09 -0.33
CA TYR A 64 -16.14 -29.20 -0.35
C TYR A 64 -16.07 -29.80 1.06
N ASP A 65 -16.51 -31.04 1.28
CA ASP A 65 -16.41 -31.76 2.57
C ASP A 65 -15.18 -32.68 2.58
N GLU A 66 -14.03 -32.21 3.07
CA GLU A 66 -12.75 -32.89 2.84
C GLU A 66 -11.96 -33.16 4.13
N PRO A 67 -11.45 -34.39 4.37
CA PRO A 67 -10.49 -34.65 5.44
C PRO A 67 -9.10 -34.17 5.03
N TRP A 68 -8.45 -33.32 5.84
CA TRP A 68 -7.08 -32.90 5.55
C TRP A 68 -6.12 -34.09 5.52
N PRO A 69 -5.18 -34.16 4.57
CA PRO A 69 -4.24 -35.26 4.52
C PRO A 69 -3.36 -35.29 5.77
N THR A 70 -3.24 -36.47 6.37
CA THR A 70 -2.65 -36.65 7.69
C THR A 70 -1.12 -36.50 7.71
N GLU A 71 -0.43 -36.58 6.57
CA GLU A 71 1.05 -36.65 6.52
C GLU A 71 1.70 -36.05 5.25
N ASN A 72 1.27 -34.89 4.74
CA ASN A 72 1.94 -34.25 3.60
C ASN A 72 2.66 -32.93 3.90
N TYR A 73 3.98 -32.94 3.70
CA TYR A 73 4.92 -31.88 4.08
C TYR A 73 5.33 -31.04 2.85
N ILE A 74 4.50 -30.06 2.48
CA ILE A 74 4.75 -29.23 1.29
C ILE A 74 5.18 -27.82 1.69
N ASN A 75 6.33 -27.40 1.16
CA ASN A 75 6.82 -26.04 1.33
C ASN A 75 6.28 -25.12 0.22
N ASN A 76 5.97 -23.87 0.55
CA ASN A 76 5.53 -22.85 -0.42
C ASN A 76 4.25 -23.23 -1.19
N LEU A 77 3.36 -23.99 -0.56
CA LEU A 77 2.05 -24.32 -1.13
C LEU A 77 1.14 -23.09 -1.05
N THR A 78 0.50 -22.74 -2.17
CA THR A 78 -0.58 -21.75 -2.20
C THR A 78 -1.90 -22.45 -2.47
N ILE A 79 -2.91 -22.22 -1.63
CA ILE A 79 -4.29 -22.65 -1.88
C ILE A 79 -5.13 -21.40 -2.09
N MET A 80 -5.79 -21.33 -3.25
CA MET A 80 -6.50 -20.13 -3.66
C MET A 80 -7.88 -20.47 -4.23
N GLY A 81 -8.90 -19.77 -3.77
CA GLY A 81 -10.23 -19.82 -4.39
C GLY A 81 -10.23 -19.11 -5.75
N ALA A 82 -10.80 -19.79 -6.74
CA ALA A 82 -10.85 -19.38 -8.13
C ALA A 82 -12.29 -19.48 -8.66
N SER A 83 -13.02 -18.37 -8.55
CA SER A 83 -14.37 -18.24 -9.09
C SER A 83 -14.36 -17.44 -10.40
N SER A 84 -15.27 -17.76 -11.32
CA SER A 84 -15.57 -16.90 -12.48
C SER A 84 -16.24 -15.58 -12.08
N ASN A 85 -16.86 -15.55 -10.90
CA ASN A 85 -17.38 -14.34 -10.28
C ASN A 85 -16.32 -13.78 -9.30
N PRO A 86 -15.77 -12.58 -9.54
CA PRO A 86 -14.79 -11.98 -8.62
C PRO A 86 -15.32 -11.77 -7.20
N ASP A 87 -16.65 -11.72 -7.05
CA ASP A 87 -17.38 -11.55 -5.79
C ASP A 87 -17.78 -12.86 -5.10
N SER A 88 -17.45 -14.03 -5.66
CA SER A 88 -17.78 -15.32 -5.02
C SER A 88 -16.51 -16.06 -4.59
N PHE A 89 -16.59 -16.70 -3.42
CA PHE A 89 -15.51 -17.50 -2.86
C PHE A 89 -16.01 -18.94 -2.63
N PRO A 90 -15.23 -19.96 -3.00
CA PRO A 90 -15.61 -21.34 -2.71
C PRO A 90 -15.72 -21.55 -1.19
N ILE A 91 -16.75 -22.30 -0.79
CA ILE A 91 -16.97 -22.67 0.61
C ILE A 91 -16.29 -24.00 0.86
N VAL A 92 -15.29 -24.00 1.72
CA VAL A 92 -14.64 -25.25 2.14
C VAL A 92 -15.23 -25.63 3.50
N ARG A 93 -15.67 -26.89 3.65
CA ARG A 93 -16.06 -27.53 4.91
C ARG A 93 -15.09 -28.69 5.17
N ILE A 94 -14.39 -28.67 6.29
CA ILE A 94 -13.31 -29.63 6.55
C ILE A 94 -13.83 -30.61 7.55
N THR A 95 -13.77 -31.90 7.20
CA THR A 95 -14.26 -32.98 8.04
C THR A 95 -13.05 -33.75 8.59
N GLY A 96 -12.65 -33.50 9.83
CA GLY A 96 -11.54 -34.23 10.46
C GLY A 96 -10.64 -33.37 11.34
N SER A 97 -9.99 -34.03 12.31
CA SER A 97 -9.52 -33.44 13.57
C SER A 97 -8.54 -32.26 13.49
N LYS A 98 -7.90 -31.99 12.33
CA LYS A 98 -6.82 -30.99 12.16
C LYS A 98 -6.64 -30.56 10.69
N TRP A 99 -6.85 -29.28 10.37
CA TRP A 99 -6.48 -28.69 9.08
C TRP A 99 -5.09 -28.02 9.15
N PHE A 100 -4.27 -28.17 8.10
CA PHE A 100 -2.91 -27.59 8.01
C PHE A 100 -1.92 -28.05 9.11
N ASN A 101 -1.80 -29.36 9.37
CA ASN A 101 -0.75 -29.88 10.26
C ASN A 101 0.59 -30.00 9.50
N TYR A 102 1.55 -29.12 9.78
CA TYR A 102 2.85 -29.12 9.10
C TYR A 102 4.00 -29.35 10.10
N TRP A 103 4.97 -30.18 9.69
CA TRP A 103 6.27 -30.33 10.32
C TRP A 103 7.34 -29.99 9.29
N ASN A 104 8.17 -28.99 9.57
CA ASN A 104 9.29 -28.66 8.69
C ASN A 104 10.61 -29.13 9.31
N ASN A 105 11.22 -30.16 8.72
CA ASN A 105 12.51 -30.71 9.14
C ASN A 105 13.68 -29.78 8.72
N GLY A 106 13.65 -28.53 9.19
CA GLY A 106 14.76 -27.57 9.03
C GLY A 106 14.76 -26.70 7.76
N ASN A 107 13.86 -26.91 6.79
CA ASN A 107 13.81 -26.08 5.56
C ASN A 107 12.96 -24.81 5.76
N PRO A 108 13.31 -23.64 5.17
CA PRO A 108 12.47 -22.44 5.21
C PRO A 108 11.43 -22.44 4.07
N GLY A 109 10.14 -22.27 4.39
CA GLY A 109 9.06 -22.11 3.42
C GLY A 109 7.85 -21.38 4.00
N THR A 110 7.08 -20.70 3.15
CA THR A 110 5.88 -19.90 3.52
C THR A 110 4.68 -20.40 2.74
N ASN A 111 3.67 -20.94 3.44
CA ASN A 111 2.43 -21.36 2.81
C ASN A 111 1.42 -20.20 2.77
N ARG A 112 0.47 -20.26 1.82
CA ARG A 112 -0.50 -19.18 1.61
C ARG A 112 -1.92 -19.72 1.37
N ILE A 113 -2.90 -19.08 2.01
CA ILE A 113 -4.34 -19.33 1.83
C ILE A 113 -5.00 -18.02 1.38
N GLU A 114 -5.74 -18.07 0.28
CA GLU A 114 -6.34 -16.89 -0.34
C GLU A 114 -7.77 -17.12 -0.85
N ARG A 115 -8.65 -16.12 -0.65
CA ARG A 115 -9.97 -16.04 -1.32
C ARG A 115 -10.88 -17.26 -1.07
N ILE A 116 -10.94 -17.74 0.17
CA ILE A 116 -11.74 -18.92 0.54
C ILE A 116 -12.67 -18.56 1.71
N VAL A 117 -13.89 -19.10 1.68
CA VAL A 117 -14.78 -19.12 2.85
C VAL A 117 -14.54 -20.40 3.61
N LEU A 118 -14.24 -20.21 4.89
CA LEU A 118 -14.00 -21.24 5.86
C LEU A 118 -15.21 -21.26 6.81
N ASN A 119 -15.98 -22.36 6.84
CA ASN A 119 -17.15 -22.59 7.71
C ASN A 119 -17.12 -23.91 8.53
N ASP A 120 -17.47 -23.83 9.84
CA ASP A 120 -17.77 -24.96 10.77
C ASP A 120 -16.68 -26.05 10.87
N PHE A 121 -15.52 -25.74 11.47
CA PHE A 121 -14.36 -26.64 11.47
C PHE A 121 -13.73 -26.93 12.82
N ASP A 122 -12.88 -27.96 12.80
CA ASP A 122 -11.74 -28.10 13.68
C ASP A 122 -10.69 -27.00 13.44
N PRO A 123 -9.90 -26.62 14.45
CA PRO A 123 -9.01 -25.47 14.36
C PRO A 123 -7.92 -25.64 13.28
N ILE A 124 -7.47 -24.51 12.71
CA ILE A 124 -6.24 -24.44 11.92
C ILE A 124 -5.07 -24.66 12.86
N ASN A 125 -4.46 -25.82 12.77
CA ASN A 125 -3.47 -26.24 13.73
C ASN A 125 -2.05 -25.91 13.26
N LEU A 126 -1.49 -24.84 13.81
CA LEU A 126 -0.15 -24.38 13.48
C LEU A 126 0.95 -25.06 14.30
N THR A 127 0.68 -26.11 15.09
CA THR A 127 1.69 -26.84 15.89
C THR A 127 2.92 -27.31 15.10
N ASN A 128 4.09 -27.39 15.76
CA ASN A 128 5.31 -28.11 15.33
C ASN A 128 6.14 -27.52 14.16
N ASN A 129 6.92 -26.47 14.43
CA ASN A 129 7.97 -25.94 13.53
C ASN A 129 7.49 -25.29 12.20
N ASN A 130 6.29 -24.71 12.18
CA ASN A 130 5.75 -24.02 10.99
C ASN A 130 6.30 -22.62 10.83
N ARG A 131 7.22 -22.38 9.88
CA ARG A 131 7.99 -21.12 9.84
C ARG A 131 7.21 -19.87 9.36
N SER A 132 6.17 -19.98 8.53
CA SER A 132 5.30 -18.84 8.14
C SER A 132 3.99 -19.30 7.45
N LEU A 133 2.87 -18.67 7.79
CA LEU A 133 1.58 -18.80 7.08
C LEU A 133 1.03 -17.42 6.73
N ILE A 134 0.63 -17.23 5.46
CA ILE A 134 -0.04 -16.01 4.99
C ILE A 134 -1.49 -16.33 4.67
N ILE A 135 -2.40 -15.52 5.20
CA ILE A 135 -3.84 -15.58 4.95
C ILE A 135 -4.26 -14.23 4.37
N ASP A 136 -4.86 -14.20 3.20
CA ASP A 136 -5.34 -12.96 2.58
C ASP A 136 -6.73 -13.13 1.97
N LYS A 137 -7.63 -12.15 2.17
CA LYS A 137 -8.99 -12.17 1.59
C LYS A 137 -9.82 -13.41 1.92
N CYS A 138 -9.75 -13.92 3.14
CA CYS A 138 -10.50 -15.10 3.57
C CYS A 138 -11.66 -14.73 4.51
N ILE A 139 -12.66 -15.60 4.63
CA ILE A 139 -13.76 -15.47 5.60
C ILE A 139 -13.72 -16.67 6.53
N PHE A 140 -13.63 -16.47 7.85
CA PHE A 140 -13.70 -17.50 8.88
C PHE A 140 -15.02 -17.37 9.62
N ARG A 141 -15.91 -18.35 9.50
CA ARG A 141 -17.24 -18.25 10.10
C ARG A 141 -17.69 -19.49 10.85
N ASP A 142 -18.51 -19.23 11.87
CA ASP A 142 -19.26 -20.23 12.62
C ASP A 142 -18.36 -21.34 13.22
N PHE A 143 -17.11 -21.02 13.56
CA PHE A 143 -16.22 -21.94 14.27
C PHE A 143 -16.71 -22.12 15.71
N ASN A 144 -17.09 -23.35 16.05
CA ASN A 144 -17.51 -23.72 17.39
C ASN A 144 -16.34 -24.07 18.33
N ASN A 145 -15.21 -24.47 17.75
CA ASN A 145 -13.92 -24.63 18.41
C ASN A 145 -13.01 -23.45 18.07
N ASP A 146 -11.82 -23.42 18.66
CA ASP A 146 -10.83 -22.38 18.36
C ASP A 146 -10.51 -22.26 16.86
N VAL A 147 -10.22 -21.05 16.37
CA VAL A 147 -9.96 -20.84 14.93
C VAL A 147 -8.52 -21.20 14.59
N PHE A 148 -7.55 -20.66 15.32
CA PHE A 148 -6.13 -20.96 15.18
C PHE A 148 -5.58 -21.62 16.45
N LEU A 149 -5.23 -22.90 16.33
CA LEU A 149 -4.48 -23.64 17.35
C LEU A 149 -2.98 -23.36 17.21
N MET A 150 -2.34 -22.80 18.24
CA MET A 150 -0.90 -22.50 18.25
C MET A 150 -0.21 -23.24 19.40
N SER A 151 0.90 -23.97 19.16
CA SER A 151 1.66 -24.68 20.21
C SER A 151 3.10 -24.18 20.41
N SER A 152 3.72 -24.68 21.49
CA SER A 152 4.98 -24.29 22.14
C SER A 152 6.28 -24.49 21.36
N ASP A 153 6.23 -24.78 20.06
CA ASP A 153 7.36 -25.41 19.37
C ASP A 153 7.55 -24.72 18.02
N HIS A 154 8.13 -23.52 18.06
CA HIS A 154 8.56 -22.79 16.86
C HIS A 154 7.46 -22.54 15.82
N THR A 155 6.30 -22.05 16.27
CA THR A 155 5.33 -21.40 15.37
C THR A 155 5.94 -20.10 14.85
N GLY A 156 6.34 -20.17 13.60
CA GLY A 156 6.71 -19.03 12.77
C GLY A 156 5.50 -18.23 12.32
N TYR A 157 5.80 -17.12 11.65
CA TYR A 157 4.96 -15.92 11.64
C TYR A 157 3.63 -16.13 10.92
N LEU A 158 2.51 -16.01 11.64
CA LEU A 158 1.18 -15.91 11.04
C LEU A 158 0.93 -14.48 10.57
N THR A 159 0.58 -14.29 9.30
CA THR A 159 0.19 -12.99 8.74
C THR A 159 -1.21 -13.10 8.16
N ILE A 160 -2.13 -12.26 8.63
CA ILE A 160 -3.52 -12.22 8.18
C ILE A 160 -3.83 -10.83 7.65
N THR A 161 -4.27 -10.73 6.39
CA THR A 161 -4.64 -9.47 5.76
C THR A 161 -6.03 -9.53 5.13
N ASN A 162 -6.75 -8.40 5.12
CA ASN A 162 -7.98 -8.22 4.36
C ASN A 162 -9.01 -9.34 4.57
N SER A 163 -9.16 -9.88 5.79
CA SER A 163 -9.96 -11.09 6.07
C SER A 163 -11.10 -10.81 7.08
N ILE A 164 -12.16 -11.63 7.06
CA ILE A 164 -13.34 -11.48 7.93
C ILE A 164 -13.43 -12.67 8.90
N PHE A 165 -13.74 -12.40 10.17
CA PHE A 165 -14.08 -13.39 11.20
C PHE A 165 -15.51 -13.16 11.64
N TRP A 166 -16.41 -14.13 11.44
CA TRP A 166 -17.84 -13.98 11.63
C TRP A 166 -18.41 -15.07 12.55
N ASN A 167 -19.02 -14.66 13.67
CA ASN A 167 -19.81 -15.53 14.54
C ASN A 167 -19.06 -16.77 15.07
N ASN A 168 -17.75 -16.64 15.33
CA ASN A 168 -16.97 -17.73 15.91
C ASN A 168 -17.16 -17.78 17.42
N THR A 169 -17.60 -18.92 17.95
CA THR A 169 -17.78 -19.11 19.40
C THR A 169 -16.50 -19.61 20.09
N GLY A 170 -15.57 -20.22 19.34
CA GLY A 170 -14.23 -20.52 19.84
C GLY A 170 -13.27 -19.32 19.83
N THR A 171 -12.10 -19.52 20.42
CA THR A 171 -11.05 -18.49 20.50
C THR A 171 -10.38 -18.33 19.15
N ILE A 172 -10.29 -17.10 18.64
CA ILE A 172 -9.64 -16.88 17.34
C ILE A 172 -8.16 -17.28 17.37
N PHE A 173 -7.43 -16.85 18.39
CA PHE A 173 -6.02 -17.20 18.59
C PHE A 173 -5.88 -17.92 19.91
N THR A 174 -5.45 -19.17 19.91
CA THR A 174 -5.21 -19.89 21.18
C THR A 174 -3.84 -19.58 21.76
N GLN A 175 -3.70 -19.69 23.07
CA GLN A 175 -2.44 -19.37 23.75
C GLN A 175 -1.33 -20.36 23.32
N PRO A 176 -0.21 -19.90 22.73
CA PRO A 176 0.92 -20.78 22.50
C PRO A 176 1.67 -21.03 23.81
N GLY A 177 2.06 -22.28 24.09
CA GLY A 177 2.98 -22.57 25.19
C GLY A 177 4.40 -21.99 24.95
N TYR A 178 5.30 -22.21 25.92
CA TYR A 178 6.71 -21.77 26.00
C TYR A 178 7.42 -21.31 24.69
N HIS A 179 8.12 -20.17 24.72
CA HIS A 179 8.93 -19.66 23.60
C HIS A 179 10.30 -19.11 24.00
N ASN A 180 11.31 -19.30 23.14
CA ASN A 180 12.71 -18.87 23.34
C ASN A 180 13.21 -17.83 22.30
N SER A 181 12.32 -17.15 21.54
CA SER A 181 12.70 -16.18 20.48
C SER A 181 11.84 -14.90 20.51
N PRO A 182 12.40 -13.71 20.24
CA PRO A 182 11.66 -12.44 20.19
C PRO A 182 10.79 -12.26 18.91
N GLY A 183 9.65 -11.55 19.01
CA GLY A 183 8.78 -11.14 17.88
C GLY A 183 7.26 -11.29 18.16
N PRO A 184 6.33 -10.81 17.30
CA PRO A 184 4.89 -11.10 17.43
C PRO A 184 4.55 -12.47 16.83
N TYR A 185 3.68 -13.28 17.46
CA TYR A 185 3.32 -14.60 16.92
C TYR A 185 2.34 -14.53 15.76
N ALA A 186 1.56 -13.45 15.67
CA ALA A 186 0.67 -13.15 14.55
C ALA A 186 0.69 -11.65 14.22
N THR A 187 0.55 -11.31 12.94
CA THR A 187 0.28 -9.94 12.46
C THR A 187 -1.03 -9.94 11.69
N VAL A 188 -2.01 -9.16 12.14
CA VAL A 188 -3.35 -9.04 11.55
C VAL A 188 -3.55 -7.62 11.08
N THR A 189 -3.87 -7.40 9.80
CA THR A 189 -4.04 -6.06 9.22
C THR A 189 -5.28 -5.97 8.33
N ASN A 190 -6.04 -4.88 8.38
CA ASN A 190 -7.22 -4.66 7.51
C ASN A 190 -8.27 -5.78 7.63
N CYS A 191 -8.49 -6.36 8.81
CA CYS A 191 -9.46 -7.43 9.01
C CYS A 191 -10.73 -6.94 9.71
N THR A 192 -11.83 -7.69 9.60
CA THR A 192 -13.10 -7.39 10.27
C THR A 192 -13.50 -8.56 11.17
N PHE A 193 -13.87 -8.26 12.42
CA PHE A 193 -14.33 -9.23 13.40
C PHE A 193 -15.78 -8.94 13.76
N TYR A 194 -16.72 -9.83 13.46
CA TYR A 194 -18.15 -9.70 13.75
C TYR A 194 -18.67 -10.88 14.57
N GLY A 195 -19.37 -10.64 15.68
CA GLY A 195 -20.05 -11.71 16.44
C GLY A 195 -19.16 -12.77 17.11
N ASN A 196 -17.85 -12.53 17.23
CA ASN A 196 -16.92 -13.50 17.82
C ASN A 196 -16.93 -13.48 19.36
N SER A 197 -16.78 -14.66 19.99
CA SER A 197 -16.85 -14.80 21.45
C SER A 197 -15.55 -14.47 22.18
N THR A 198 -14.38 -14.86 21.65
CA THR A 198 -13.08 -14.58 22.31
C THR A 198 -11.96 -14.35 21.29
N ILE A 199 -11.19 -13.29 21.50
CA ILE A 199 -9.97 -12.99 20.74
C ILE A 199 -8.84 -12.82 21.73
N ASN A 200 -7.99 -13.83 21.88
CA ASN A 200 -6.84 -13.74 22.77
C ASN A 200 -5.62 -13.19 22.02
N ALA A 201 -5.26 -11.94 22.31
CA ALA A 201 -4.08 -11.29 21.71
C ALA A 201 -2.82 -11.42 22.59
N ASP A 202 -2.95 -12.00 23.79
CA ASP A 202 -1.89 -12.05 24.81
C ASP A 202 -1.38 -13.46 25.07
N ASN A 203 -0.11 -13.55 25.44
CA ASN A 203 0.49 -14.74 26.00
C ASN A 203 1.16 -14.39 27.34
N SER A 204 0.36 -14.27 28.40
CA SER A 204 0.86 -14.13 29.76
C SER A 204 1.12 -15.51 30.38
N ILE A 205 2.26 -16.13 30.05
CA ILE A 205 2.77 -17.25 30.83
C ILE A 205 3.69 -16.67 31.92
N PRO A 206 3.39 -16.85 33.21
CA PRO A 206 4.32 -16.51 34.27
C PRO A 206 5.58 -17.37 34.12
N ASN A 207 6.74 -16.74 33.93
CA ASN A 207 8.10 -17.33 33.85
C ASN A 207 8.69 -17.71 32.47
N THR A 208 8.40 -16.99 31.37
CA THR A 208 9.23 -17.07 30.14
C THR A 208 9.97 -15.78 29.83
N GLN A 209 11.17 -15.89 29.25
CA GLN A 209 12.08 -14.75 28.96
C GLN A 209 11.53 -13.77 27.90
N TYR A 210 10.44 -14.11 27.20
CA TYR A 210 9.82 -13.29 26.16
C TYR A 210 8.29 -13.42 26.19
N GLN A 211 7.58 -12.30 26.35
CA GLN A 211 6.13 -12.20 26.07
C GLN A 211 5.96 -11.92 24.56
N ARG A 212 5.07 -12.66 23.88
CA ARG A 212 4.71 -12.40 22.47
C ARG A 212 3.21 -12.07 22.40
N THR A 213 2.85 -11.04 21.64
CA THR A 213 1.45 -10.65 21.39
C THR A 213 1.10 -10.83 19.91
N ALA A 214 -0.19 -11.00 19.61
CA ALA A 214 -0.70 -10.78 18.27
C ALA A 214 -0.75 -9.28 18.01
N VAL A 215 -0.20 -8.83 16.89
CA VAL A 215 -0.22 -7.42 16.49
C VAL A 215 -1.38 -7.22 15.52
N ILE A 216 -2.45 -6.58 15.99
CA ILE A 216 -3.62 -6.26 15.17
C ILE A 216 -3.60 -4.77 14.79
N LYS A 217 -3.70 -4.46 13.49
CA LYS A 217 -3.63 -3.12 12.90
C LYS A 217 -4.80 -2.88 11.96
N ASN A 218 -5.28 -1.65 11.87
CA ASN A 218 -6.27 -1.22 10.87
C ASN A 218 -7.48 -2.15 10.73
N SER A 219 -7.91 -2.79 11.82
CA SER A 219 -8.96 -3.83 11.80
C SER A 219 -10.19 -3.36 12.59
N ILE A 220 -11.37 -3.84 12.18
CA ILE A 220 -12.68 -3.43 12.71
C ILE A 220 -13.23 -4.54 13.62
N PHE A 221 -13.81 -4.18 14.77
CA PHE A 221 -14.40 -5.12 15.72
C PHE A 221 -15.85 -4.77 16.06
N TRP A 222 -16.77 -5.69 15.77
CA TRP A 222 -18.21 -5.68 16.05
C TRP A 222 -18.56 -6.96 16.85
N SER A 223 -18.05 -7.09 18.07
CA SER A 223 -18.25 -8.28 18.92
C SER A 223 -18.75 -7.91 20.33
N ASN A 224 -19.54 -8.79 20.93
CA ASN A 224 -19.88 -8.76 22.37
C ASN A 224 -18.84 -9.51 23.25
N GLY A 225 -17.75 -10.02 22.65
CA GLY A 225 -16.76 -10.88 23.30
C GLY A 225 -15.69 -10.15 24.12
N THR A 226 -14.95 -10.91 24.93
CA THR A 226 -13.84 -10.38 25.76
C THR A 226 -12.54 -10.35 24.95
N ILE A 227 -11.83 -9.22 24.99
CA ILE A 227 -10.47 -9.07 24.44
C ILE A 227 -9.49 -8.93 25.61
N THR A 228 -8.51 -9.83 25.69
CA THR A 228 -7.45 -9.78 26.71
C THR A 228 -6.13 -9.33 26.06
N SER A 229 -5.57 -8.18 26.48
CA SER A 229 -4.23 -7.72 26.06
C SER A 229 -3.52 -6.89 27.13
N ASN A 230 -2.24 -7.19 27.40
CA ASN A 230 -1.37 -6.37 28.25
C ASN A 230 -0.52 -5.32 27.49
N ASP A 231 -0.58 -5.26 26.15
CA ASP A 231 0.07 -4.19 25.35
C ASP A 231 -0.75 -3.83 24.09
N THR A 232 -0.56 -2.59 23.65
CA THR A 232 -1.20 -1.80 22.58
C THR A 232 -2.07 -2.53 21.54
N ILE A 233 -3.38 -2.51 21.76
CA ILE A 233 -4.38 -2.71 20.69
C ILE A 233 -4.69 -1.34 20.04
N LYS A 234 -4.43 -1.19 18.73
CA LYS A 234 -4.98 -0.08 17.92
C LYS A 234 -6.25 -0.57 17.21
N ALA A 235 -7.36 -0.63 17.94
CA ALA A 235 -8.68 -1.01 17.42
C ALA A 235 -9.61 0.20 17.34
N LEU A 236 -10.40 0.28 16.26
CA LEU A 236 -11.57 1.14 16.18
C LEU A 236 -12.77 0.34 16.69
N TYR A 237 -13.26 0.65 17.89
CA TYR A 237 -14.43 -0.01 18.49
C TYR A 237 -15.72 0.65 18.00
N THR A 238 -16.71 -0.16 17.60
CA THR A 238 -18.10 0.31 17.41
C THR A 238 -19.02 -0.59 18.24
N TYR A 239 -19.61 -0.06 19.31
CA TYR A 239 -20.61 -0.76 20.12
C TYR A 239 -22.01 -0.46 19.59
N ASN A 240 -22.87 -1.48 19.49
CA ASN A 240 -24.32 -1.29 19.39
C ASN A 240 -24.93 -1.31 20.81
N LEU A 241 -25.69 -0.26 21.13
CA LEU A 241 -26.44 -0.13 22.38
C LEU A 241 -27.61 -1.12 22.37
N LEU A 242 -27.64 -2.08 23.29
CA LEU A 242 -28.89 -2.74 23.69
C LEU A 242 -29.48 -1.98 24.89
N PRO A 243 -30.80 -1.79 24.97
CA PRO A 243 -31.43 -1.16 26.12
C PRO A 243 -31.36 -2.11 27.32
N GLN A 244 -30.43 -1.89 28.25
CA GLN A 244 -30.50 -2.48 29.58
C GLN A 244 -31.26 -1.55 30.53
N GLY A 245 -32.47 -1.96 30.84
CA GLY A 245 -33.14 -1.62 32.07
C GLY A 245 -33.94 -2.82 32.52
N GLN A 246 -33.31 -3.73 33.28
CA GLN A 246 -33.89 -4.46 34.42
C GLN A 246 -32.76 -5.22 35.14
N SER A 247 -32.60 -4.89 36.41
CA SER A 247 -31.72 -5.56 37.37
C SER A 247 -32.28 -6.94 37.75
N GLY A 248 -31.48 -7.99 37.64
CA GLY A 248 -31.80 -9.30 38.21
C GLY A 248 -30.92 -10.40 37.63
N PHE A 249 -30.09 -11.03 38.47
CA PHE A 249 -29.35 -12.24 38.14
C PHE A 249 -30.33 -13.36 37.72
N GLY A 250 -30.14 -13.93 36.53
CA GLY A 250 -30.90 -15.09 36.08
C GLY A 250 -30.56 -15.51 34.65
N THR A 251 -30.14 -16.76 34.48
CA THR A 251 -29.93 -17.46 33.20
C THR A 251 -31.22 -17.50 32.37
N GLY A 252 -31.22 -16.98 31.14
CA GLY A 252 -32.37 -17.06 30.23
C GLY A 252 -32.02 -16.69 28.78
N SER A 253 -32.32 -17.59 27.86
CA SER A 253 -32.09 -17.58 26.41
C SER A 253 -32.79 -16.43 25.66
N ILE A 254 -32.16 -15.88 24.62
CA ILE A 254 -32.75 -14.89 23.70
C ILE A 254 -33.55 -15.60 22.59
N ASN A 255 -34.76 -15.09 22.35
CA ASN A 255 -35.73 -15.51 21.33
C ASN A 255 -35.42 -14.85 19.97
N THR A 256 -35.45 -15.60 18.86
CA THR A 256 -34.79 -15.30 17.56
C THR A 256 -35.68 -14.67 16.48
N ASP A 257 -36.82 -14.08 16.81
CA ASP A 257 -37.84 -13.71 15.81
C ASP A 257 -37.98 -12.18 15.55
N ASP A 258 -36.93 -11.50 15.06
CA ASP A 258 -37.03 -10.14 14.48
C ASP A 258 -36.67 -10.16 12.96
N PRO A 259 -37.58 -9.78 12.03
CA PRO A 259 -37.44 -10.08 10.59
C PRO A 259 -36.47 -9.16 9.81
N GLY A 260 -35.72 -8.28 10.47
CA GLY A 260 -34.89 -7.24 9.83
C GLY A 260 -33.37 -7.41 9.92
N PHE A 261 -32.88 -8.37 10.72
CA PHE A 261 -31.46 -8.71 10.76
C PHE A 261 -31.11 -9.61 9.58
N VAL A 262 -30.05 -9.27 8.84
CA VAL A 262 -29.45 -10.23 7.91
C VAL A 262 -28.81 -11.34 8.74
N ASN A 263 -29.58 -12.37 9.07
CA ASN A 263 -29.13 -13.59 9.75
C ASN A 263 -28.30 -14.51 8.83
N SER A 264 -27.85 -14.01 7.68
CA SER A 264 -27.11 -14.77 6.68
C SER A 264 -25.62 -14.43 6.79
N PRO A 265 -24.72 -15.41 6.96
CA PRO A 265 -23.29 -15.14 7.00
C PRO A 265 -22.82 -14.48 5.70
N PRO A 266 -21.81 -13.57 5.74
CA PRO A 266 -21.20 -13.03 4.54
C PRO A 266 -20.64 -14.19 3.72
N GLN A 267 -20.95 -14.18 2.44
CA GLN A 267 -20.58 -15.25 1.50
C GLN A 267 -19.74 -14.72 0.34
N LYS A 268 -19.60 -13.39 0.19
CA LYS A 268 -19.09 -12.76 -1.04
C LYS A 268 -17.94 -11.79 -0.82
N ALA A 269 -17.11 -11.59 -1.84
CA ALA A 269 -16.05 -10.57 -1.84
C ALA A 269 -16.61 -9.14 -1.73
N SER A 270 -17.85 -8.90 -2.19
CA SER A 270 -18.55 -7.63 -2.04
C SER A 270 -18.87 -7.27 -0.58
N ASP A 271 -18.96 -8.27 0.31
CA ASP A 271 -19.23 -8.08 1.74
C ASP A 271 -18.03 -7.46 2.47
N PHE A 272 -16.83 -7.51 1.87
CA PHE A 272 -15.64 -6.81 2.36
C PHE A 272 -15.75 -5.28 2.23
N GLY A 273 -16.66 -4.79 1.37
CA GLY A 273 -16.96 -3.36 1.19
C GLY A 273 -18.30 -2.91 1.79
N LEU A 274 -19.14 -3.83 2.29
CA LEU A 274 -20.56 -3.57 2.57
C LEU A 274 -20.93 -3.47 4.06
N LEU A 275 -19.96 -3.51 4.98
CA LEU A 275 -20.22 -3.35 6.42
C LEU A 275 -19.99 -1.92 6.96
N ILE A 276 -20.10 -0.90 6.10
CA ILE A 276 -20.09 0.52 6.51
C ILE A 276 -21.37 1.25 6.05
N SER A 277 -22.24 0.62 5.26
CA SER A 277 -23.42 1.29 4.70
C SER A 277 -24.71 0.48 4.90
N SER A 278 -25.37 0.68 6.04
CA SER A 278 -26.82 0.95 6.16
C SER A 278 -27.41 0.49 7.51
N LYS A 279 -28.25 1.35 8.11
CA LYS A 279 -29.23 1.09 9.18
C LYS A 279 -28.78 0.99 10.67
N ALA A 280 -27.82 1.81 11.12
CA ALA A 280 -27.81 2.25 12.53
C ALA A 280 -28.70 3.49 12.75
N LYS A 281 -29.94 3.44 12.25
CA LYS A 281 -31.03 4.36 12.62
C LYS A 281 -31.95 3.55 13.53
N ASP A 282 -31.77 3.65 14.84
CA ASP A 282 -32.89 4.00 15.72
C ASP A 282 -32.49 4.14 17.20
N LYS A 283 -32.78 5.35 17.71
CA LYS A 283 -32.95 5.76 19.12
C LYS A 283 -31.78 5.59 20.09
N ALA A 284 -31.02 6.67 20.27
CA ALA A 284 -30.32 6.97 21.52
C ALA A 284 -30.46 8.46 21.89
N ASN A 285 -31.63 8.85 22.38
CA ASN A 285 -31.80 10.00 23.27
C ASN A 285 -31.81 9.46 24.71
N ASN A 286 -30.68 9.39 25.41
CA ASN A 286 -30.61 9.81 26.82
C ASN A 286 -29.19 9.78 27.40
N THR A 287 -29.00 10.69 28.35
CA THR A 287 -27.81 11.03 29.12
C THR A 287 -27.44 9.97 30.16
N GLY A 288 -26.19 9.47 30.13
CA GLY A 288 -25.59 8.70 31.23
C GLY A 288 -24.42 7.85 30.76
N ALA A 289 -23.19 8.34 30.92
CA ALA A 289 -21.97 7.63 30.56
C ALA A 289 -21.57 6.62 31.67
N PRO A 290 -21.24 5.36 31.34
CA PRO A 290 -20.42 4.52 32.21
C PRO A 290 -18.93 4.56 31.82
N SER A 291 -18.07 4.54 32.84
CA SER A 291 -16.61 4.57 32.77
C SER A 291 -16.00 3.19 32.43
N VAL A 292 -14.91 3.18 31.65
CA VAL A 292 -14.06 1.99 31.43
C VAL A 292 -12.96 1.95 32.49
N ASP A 293 -12.85 0.84 33.21
CA ASP A 293 -11.79 0.56 34.19
C ASP A 293 -10.65 -0.21 33.48
N ILE A 294 -9.46 0.40 33.36
CA ILE A 294 -8.27 -0.22 32.80
C ILE A 294 -7.31 -0.49 33.96
N THR A 295 -7.25 -1.73 34.43
CA THR A 295 -6.29 -2.16 35.46
C THR A 295 -4.99 -2.63 34.81
N GLY A 296 -4.00 -1.74 34.66
CA GLY A 296 -2.65 -2.09 34.21
C GLY A 296 -1.62 -1.06 34.65
N THR A 297 -0.61 -1.48 35.42
CA THR A 297 0.39 -0.62 36.08
C THR A 297 1.35 0.05 35.10
N SER A 298 1.60 1.34 35.34
CA SER A 298 2.27 2.31 34.47
C SER A 298 3.78 2.10 34.26
N ARG A 299 4.24 2.39 33.03
CA ARG A 299 5.61 2.86 32.80
C ARG A 299 5.63 4.01 31.80
N SER A 300 6.36 5.06 32.19
CA SER A 300 6.44 6.39 31.57
C SER A 300 7.10 6.36 30.19
N GLY A 301 6.38 6.88 29.21
CA GLY A 301 6.86 7.28 27.88
C GLY A 301 5.76 8.09 27.21
N THR A 302 6.04 9.32 26.82
CA THR A 302 5.07 10.18 26.13
C THR A 302 4.90 9.63 24.71
N TYR A 303 3.85 8.83 24.49
CA TYR A 303 3.49 8.30 23.17
C TYR A 303 2.28 9.07 22.64
N ASP A 304 2.49 9.77 21.54
CA ASP A 304 1.46 10.54 20.85
C ASP A 304 0.39 9.57 20.31
N ILE A 305 -0.69 9.46 21.06
CA ILE A 305 -1.88 8.73 20.66
C ILE A 305 -2.48 9.56 19.55
N GLY A 306 -2.38 9.08 18.31
CA GLY A 306 -3.34 9.43 17.26
C GLY A 306 -4.71 8.88 17.68
N ALA A 307 -5.26 9.44 18.76
CA ALA A 307 -6.61 9.20 19.20
C ALA A 307 -7.47 9.84 18.13
N PHE A 308 -8.10 8.99 17.32
CA PHE A 308 -9.41 9.37 16.85
C PHE A 308 -10.25 9.50 18.12
N GLU A 309 -10.41 10.73 18.61
CA GLU A 309 -11.61 11.08 19.35
C GLU A 309 -12.78 10.80 18.40
N TYR A 310 -13.26 9.57 18.42
CA TYR A 310 -14.69 9.30 18.21
C TYR A 310 -15.43 9.58 19.54
N GLY A 311 -15.03 10.65 20.22
CA GLY A 311 -15.51 11.10 21.51
C GLY A 311 -16.14 12.47 21.37
N SER A 312 -17.47 12.52 21.51
CA SER A 312 -18.21 13.69 22.00
C SER A 312 -18.24 15.00 21.20
N VAL A 313 -18.29 14.98 19.87
CA VAL A 313 -19.06 15.99 19.12
C VAL A 313 -19.71 15.33 17.91
N MET A 314 -21.00 14.96 18.05
CA MET A 314 -21.89 14.67 16.91
C MET A 314 -22.05 15.96 16.08
N GLY A 315 -21.07 16.26 15.23
CA GLY A 315 -21.29 17.08 14.05
C GLY A 315 -22.17 16.29 13.12
N ILE A 316 -23.49 16.48 13.22
CA ILE A 316 -24.50 15.84 12.37
C ILE A 316 -24.03 15.95 10.91
N ASN A 317 -23.79 14.82 10.23
CA ASN A 317 -23.51 14.77 8.80
C ASN A 317 -24.76 15.24 8.05
N LEU A 318 -24.60 16.27 7.22
CA LEU A 318 -25.65 16.76 6.34
C LEU A 318 -25.34 16.37 4.92
N PHE A 319 -26.32 15.79 4.24
CA PHE A 319 -26.24 15.37 2.86
C PHE A 319 -26.82 16.44 1.94
N TRP A 320 -26.12 16.72 0.85
CA TRP A 320 -26.65 17.52 -0.25
C TRP A 320 -27.75 16.75 -0.96
N ASP A 321 -28.96 17.30 -0.96
CA ASP A 321 -30.16 16.67 -1.51
C ASP A 321 -31.08 17.73 -2.11
N LEU A 322 -31.52 17.51 -3.35
CA LEU A 322 -32.43 18.39 -4.06
C LEU A 322 -33.91 18.11 -3.77
N SER A 323 -34.22 17.01 -3.08
CA SER A 323 -35.60 16.59 -2.85
C SER A 323 -35.82 15.95 -1.48
N THR A 324 -37.05 15.57 -1.20
CA THR A 324 -37.42 14.75 -0.03
C THR A 324 -37.79 13.32 -0.43
N GLU A 325 -37.44 12.91 -1.65
CA GLU A 325 -37.72 11.57 -2.16
C GLU A 325 -36.79 10.53 -1.52
N GLU A 326 -37.12 9.24 -1.66
CA GLU A 326 -36.30 8.18 -1.08
C GLU A 326 -34.88 8.17 -1.68
N GLY A 327 -33.87 8.25 -0.80
CA GLY A 327 -32.45 8.31 -1.18
C GLY A 327 -31.97 9.73 -1.47
N TYR A 328 -30.64 9.93 -1.42
CA TYR A 328 -30.04 11.25 -1.64
C TYR A 328 -30.02 11.60 -3.12
N GLN A 329 -30.69 12.70 -3.51
CA GLN A 329 -30.74 13.12 -4.90
C GLN A 329 -29.61 14.10 -5.23
N ALA A 330 -28.64 13.59 -5.99
CA ALA A 330 -27.53 14.39 -6.49
C ALA A 330 -28.03 15.47 -7.49
N GLY A 331 -27.37 16.62 -7.51
CA GLY A 331 -27.64 17.63 -8.54
C GLY A 331 -27.06 19.01 -8.26
N ASN A 332 -27.31 19.92 -9.20
CA ASN A 332 -26.77 21.28 -9.20
C ASN A 332 -27.50 22.20 -8.21
N GLY A 333 -26.78 23.17 -7.64
CA GLY A 333 -27.44 24.20 -6.82
C GLY A 333 -26.48 25.22 -6.19
N ILE A 334 -27.01 26.01 -5.26
CA ILE A 334 -26.27 27.07 -4.56
C ILE A 334 -26.23 26.78 -3.06
N TRP A 335 -25.05 26.44 -2.55
CA TRP A 335 -24.80 26.26 -1.13
C TRP A 335 -24.79 27.62 -0.42
N GLY A 336 -25.65 27.75 0.59
CA GLY A 336 -25.75 28.93 1.45
C GLY A 336 -26.99 29.77 1.15
N ILE A 337 -27.69 29.46 0.05
CA ILE A 337 -28.97 30.08 -0.32
C ILE A 337 -30.08 29.03 -0.31
N ASN A 338 -29.81 27.86 -0.89
CA ASN A 338 -30.84 26.83 -1.05
C ASN A 338 -30.99 25.98 0.22
N ASN A 339 -32.22 25.53 0.47
CA ASN A 339 -32.51 24.50 1.45
C ASN A 339 -32.30 23.14 0.79
N TYR A 340 -31.04 22.73 0.60
CA TYR A 340 -30.67 21.47 -0.05
C TYR A 340 -29.85 20.56 0.87
N TRP A 341 -29.97 20.73 2.19
CA TRP A 341 -29.27 19.88 3.15
C TRP A 341 -30.26 19.01 3.91
N THR A 342 -29.91 17.76 4.17
CA THR A 342 -30.75 16.84 4.93
C THR A 342 -29.93 15.92 5.82
N THR A 343 -30.51 15.45 6.91
CA THR A 343 -29.93 14.39 7.74
C THR A 343 -30.38 13.00 7.33
N ASP A 344 -31.52 12.91 6.65
CA ASP A 344 -32.23 11.64 6.46
C ASP A 344 -32.92 11.48 5.09
N GLY A 345 -32.86 12.47 4.21
CA GLY A 345 -33.53 12.46 2.91
C GLY A 345 -34.99 12.90 2.94
N THR A 346 -35.55 13.22 4.12
CA THR A 346 -37.00 13.48 4.25
C THR A 346 -37.32 14.94 4.56
N ALA A 347 -36.36 15.68 5.09
CA ALA A 347 -36.49 17.11 5.36
C ALA A 347 -35.28 17.89 4.84
N LEU A 348 -35.57 18.95 4.09
CA LEU A 348 -34.57 19.86 3.56
C LEU A 348 -34.42 21.11 4.43
N ILE A 349 -33.19 21.46 4.77
CA ILE A 349 -32.83 22.60 5.62
C ILE A 349 -31.76 23.47 4.94
N SER A 350 -31.65 24.72 5.40
CA SER A 350 -30.50 25.57 5.07
C SER A 350 -29.22 25.04 5.72
N TRP A 351 -28.07 25.38 5.15
CA TRP A 351 -26.78 25.02 5.75
C TRP A 351 -26.62 25.67 7.15
N PRO A 352 -26.37 24.91 8.22
CA PRO A 352 -26.32 25.48 9.58
C PRO A 352 -25.00 26.18 9.91
N GLY A 353 -23.96 26.03 9.09
CA GLY A 353 -22.65 26.62 9.34
C GLY A 353 -21.70 25.73 10.14
N ALA A 354 -20.89 26.35 11.00
CA ALA A 354 -19.79 25.71 11.74
C ALA A 354 -20.28 24.54 12.62
N GLY A 355 -19.41 23.55 12.86
CA GLY A 355 -19.78 22.37 13.64
C GLY A 355 -20.44 21.26 12.82
N LYS A 356 -20.59 21.45 11.50
CA LYS A 356 -21.33 20.54 10.60
C LYS A 356 -20.46 20.03 9.47
N SER A 357 -20.72 18.79 9.09
CA SER A 357 -20.02 18.08 8.02
C SER A 357 -20.91 18.00 6.78
N ALA A 358 -20.36 18.35 5.63
CA ALA A 358 -21.05 18.37 4.35
C ALA A 358 -20.77 17.07 3.57
N SER A 359 -21.80 16.29 3.26
CA SER A 359 -21.70 15.02 2.56
C SER A 359 -22.37 15.13 1.19
N PHE A 360 -21.72 14.60 0.16
CA PHE A 360 -22.18 14.59 -1.23
C PHE A 360 -22.35 13.14 -1.66
N ALA A 361 -23.61 12.74 -1.87
CA ALA A 361 -24.02 11.36 -2.12
C ALA A 361 -25.18 11.31 -3.12
N GLY A 362 -25.50 10.12 -3.61
CA GLY A 362 -26.59 9.90 -4.56
C GLY A 362 -26.10 9.14 -5.79
N SER A 363 -26.38 9.66 -6.98
CA SER A 363 -25.88 9.10 -8.24
C SER A 363 -24.56 9.73 -8.67
N ASP A 364 -23.68 8.92 -9.27
CA ASP A 364 -22.51 9.43 -10.00
C ASP A 364 -22.97 10.32 -11.19
N GLY A 365 -22.28 11.44 -11.45
CA GLY A 365 -22.62 12.37 -12.54
C GLY A 365 -21.80 13.66 -12.49
N GLU A 366 -22.11 14.64 -13.33
CA GLU A 366 -21.42 15.95 -13.33
C GLU A 366 -22.28 16.99 -12.58
N TRP A 367 -21.95 17.23 -11.32
CA TRP A 367 -22.74 18.06 -10.41
C TRP A 367 -21.96 19.28 -9.95
N THR A 368 -22.44 20.47 -10.26
CA THR A 368 -21.83 21.73 -9.84
C THR A 368 -22.60 22.37 -8.69
N ILE A 369 -21.89 22.60 -7.58
CA ILE A 369 -22.42 23.28 -6.40
C ILE A 369 -21.70 24.62 -6.25
N ASN A 370 -22.46 25.70 -6.38
CA ASN A 370 -21.95 27.05 -6.23
C ASN A 370 -22.01 27.48 -4.77
N VAL A 371 -20.86 27.78 -4.16
CA VAL A 371 -20.79 28.30 -2.81
C VAL A 371 -21.10 29.80 -2.83
N SER A 372 -22.13 30.23 -2.11
CA SER A 372 -22.46 31.64 -1.91
C SER A 372 -21.71 32.21 -0.71
N GLY A 373 -20.96 33.29 -0.91
CA GLY A 373 -20.19 33.93 0.15
C GLY A 373 -19.22 32.97 0.84
N THR A 374 -19.12 33.08 2.17
CA THR A 374 -18.32 32.17 3.01
C THR A 374 -19.23 31.19 3.73
N GLN A 375 -18.99 29.89 3.53
CA GLN A 375 -19.66 28.82 4.27
C GLN A 375 -18.66 28.18 5.25
N ASN A 376 -19.03 28.13 6.53
CA ASN A 376 -18.23 27.44 7.54
C ASN A 376 -18.56 25.95 7.52
N VAL A 377 -17.54 25.10 7.51
CA VAL A 377 -17.67 23.63 7.42
C VAL A 377 -16.61 22.97 8.31
N ASP A 378 -16.95 21.88 8.99
CA ASP A 378 -15.98 21.12 9.79
C ASP A 378 -15.29 20.03 8.96
N SER A 379 -16.06 19.34 8.11
CA SER A 379 -15.53 18.31 7.22
C SER A 379 -16.39 18.13 5.99
N MET A 380 -15.83 17.53 4.95
CA MET A 380 -16.55 17.19 3.73
C MET A 380 -16.36 15.71 3.38
N ALA A 381 -17.38 15.08 2.82
CA ALA A 381 -17.32 13.70 2.34
C ALA A 381 -17.94 13.58 0.96
N PHE A 382 -17.24 12.95 0.02
CA PHE A 382 -17.69 12.68 -1.33
C PHE A 382 -17.83 11.17 -1.52
N LEU A 383 -19.07 10.70 -1.50
CA LEU A 383 -19.42 9.27 -1.57
C LEU A 383 -19.68 8.81 -3.03
N ASN A 384 -19.91 9.77 -3.92
CA ASN A 384 -20.19 9.55 -5.35
C ASN A 384 -19.35 10.46 -6.24
N ASN A 385 -19.24 10.10 -7.52
CA ASN A 385 -18.41 10.79 -8.49
C ASN A 385 -19.00 12.12 -8.98
N GLY A 386 -18.07 13.04 -9.32
CA GLY A 386 -18.26 14.18 -10.22
C GLY A 386 -18.95 15.40 -9.61
N TYR A 387 -18.86 15.54 -8.29
CA TYR A 387 -19.13 16.81 -7.63
C TYR A 387 -17.98 17.81 -7.85
N THR A 388 -18.34 18.99 -8.35
CA THR A 388 -17.50 20.18 -8.45
C THR A 388 -18.06 21.27 -7.54
N ILE A 389 -17.33 21.59 -6.47
CA ILE A 389 -17.65 22.68 -5.56
C ILE A 389 -16.91 23.93 -6.04
N THR A 390 -17.62 24.99 -6.38
CA THR A 390 -17.05 26.17 -7.04
C THR A 390 -17.58 27.49 -6.49
N ASN A 391 -16.90 28.59 -6.82
CA ASN A 391 -17.16 29.94 -6.29
C ASN A 391 -17.05 30.04 -4.76
N GLY A 392 -17.25 31.24 -4.21
CA GLY A 392 -17.29 31.46 -2.76
C GLY A 392 -16.06 30.98 -1.99
N THR A 393 -16.24 30.80 -0.68
CA THR A 393 -15.20 30.37 0.25
C THR A 393 -15.72 29.30 1.21
N LEU A 394 -14.94 28.24 1.39
CA LEU A 394 -15.16 27.21 2.40
C LEU A 394 -14.19 27.45 3.56
N ASN A 395 -14.71 27.79 4.73
CA ASN A 395 -13.92 28.05 5.93
C ASN A 395 -13.94 26.84 6.87
N PHE A 396 -12.82 26.15 7.00
CA PHE A 396 -12.64 25.04 7.94
C PHE A 396 -12.23 25.58 9.31
N SER A 397 -13.17 25.62 10.25
CA SER A 397 -13.01 26.35 11.51
C SER A 397 -12.53 25.52 12.69
N THR A 398 -12.93 24.24 12.80
CA THR A 398 -12.59 23.38 13.95
C THR A 398 -11.93 22.06 13.55
N LYS A 399 -12.35 21.50 12.41
CA LYS A 399 -11.80 20.30 11.79
C LYS A 399 -11.51 20.61 10.32
N SER A 400 -10.72 19.78 9.67
CA SER A 400 -10.34 19.98 8.27
C SER A 400 -10.30 18.68 7.46
N GLY A 401 -11.25 17.77 7.68
CA GLY A 401 -11.29 16.50 6.96
C GLY A 401 -11.98 16.60 5.60
N VAL A 402 -11.37 16.05 4.55
CA VAL A 402 -12.05 15.76 3.28
C VAL A 402 -11.88 14.28 2.95
N LEU A 403 -12.99 13.54 2.95
CA LEU A 403 -13.06 12.15 2.52
C LEU A 403 -13.49 12.09 1.06
N VAL A 404 -12.77 11.33 0.24
CA VAL A 404 -13.22 10.94 -1.11
C VAL A 404 -13.14 9.43 -1.21
N GLU A 405 -14.28 8.79 -1.46
CA GLU A 405 -14.39 7.33 -1.51
C GLU A 405 -13.53 6.68 -2.59
N ALA A 406 -13.21 5.40 -2.40
CA ALA A 406 -12.37 4.65 -3.32
C ALA A 406 -12.95 4.65 -4.75
N GLY A 407 -12.08 4.89 -5.74
CA GLY A 407 -12.48 4.99 -7.15
C GLY A 407 -13.30 6.26 -7.50
N LYS A 408 -13.51 7.17 -6.54
CA LYS A 408 -14.23 8.42 -6.76
C LYS A 408 -13.31 9.62 -6.97
N THR A 409 -13.81 10.64 -7.66
CA THR A 409 -13.16 11.94 -7.86
C THR A 409 -14.10 13.07 -7.44
N ALA A 410 -13.57 14.01 -6.68
CA ALA A 410 -14.24 15.26 -6.30
C ALA A 410 -13.35 16.46 -6.61
N THR A 411 -13.96 17.56 -7.05
CA THR A 411 -13.25 18.79 -7.39
C THR A 411 -13.70 19.93 -6.47
N ILE A 412 -12.74 20.64 -5.87
CA ILE A 412 -12.99 21.86 -5.11
C ILE A 412 -12.22 23.02 -5.75
N ASN A 413 -12.96 23.86 -6.47
CA ASN A 413 -12.51 25.11 -7.07
C ASN A 413 -12.79 26.32 -6.17
N SER A 414 -13.71 26.19 -5.21
CA SER A 414 -13.92 27.18 -4.14
C SER A 414 -12.63 27.42 -3.36
N VAL A 415 -12.44 28.64 -2.86
CA VAL A 415 -11.31 28.95 -1.97
C VAL A 415 -11.51 28.25 -0.63
N ILE A 416 -10.56 27.42 -0.23
CA ILE A 416 -10.49 26.84 1.11
C ILE A 416 -9.66 27.75 2.00
N THR A 417 -10.19 28.09 3.17
CA THR A 417 -9.52 28.91 4.20
C THR A 417 -9.67 28.30 5.59
N GLY A 418 -8.95 28.85 6.57
CA GLY A 418 -8.93 28.39 7.96
C GLY A 418 -7.54 27.99 8.47
N SER A 419 -7.35 28.04 9.78
CA SER A 419 -6.09 27.65 10.44
C SER A 419 -5.88 26.14 10.65
N PRO A 420 -6.89 25.26 10.72
CA PRO A 420 -6.66 23.81 10.88
C PRO A 420 -6.04 23.12 9.65
N GLY A 421 -5.90 23.80 8.52
CA GLY A 421 -5.33 23.20 7.30
C GLY A 421 -6.32 22.31 6.55
N LEU A 422 -5.85 21.18 6.03
CA LEU A 422 -6.64 20.19 5.30
C LEU A 422 -6.07 18.78 5.50
N SER A 423 -6.92 17.81 5.81
CA SER A 423 -6.60 16.40 5.94
C SER A 423 -7.42 15.58 4.94
N LYS A 424 -6.74 14.98 3.96
CA LYS A 424 -7.36 14.12 2.94
C LYS A 424 -7.45 12.68 3.44
N TYR A 425 -8.63 12.08 3.31
CA TYR A 425 -8.96 10.70 3.63
C TYR A 425 -9.62 9.98 2.44
N GLY A 426 -9.68 8.65 2.52
CA GLY A 426 -10.24 7.77 1.48
C GLY A 426 -9.34 7.65 0.25
N GLU A 427 -9.46 6.54 -0.47
CA GLU A 427 -8.57 6.21 -1.60
C GLU A 427 -8.87 7.01 -2.87
N GLY A 428 -9.96 7.79 -2.89
CA GLY A 428 -10.34 8.61 -4.05
C GLY A 428 -9.42 9.81 -4.32
N ASN A 429 -9.70 10.48 -5.44
CA ASN A 429 -8.97 11.64 -5.93
C ASN A 429 -9.68 12.95 -5.54
N LEU A 430 -9.00 13.81 -4.79
CA LEU A 430 -9.44 15.18 -4.52
C LEU A 430 -8.68 16.14 -5.43
N VAL A 431 -9.37 16.77 -6.37
CA VAL A 431 -8.82 17.83 -7.21
C VAL A 431 -9.01 19.17 -6.51
N LEU A 432 -7.92 19.86 -6.21
CA LEU A 432 -7.95 21.22 -5.65
C LEU A 432 -7.59 22.21 -6.76
N GLY A 433 -8.58 22.99 -7.20
CA GLY A 433 -8.40 24.03 -8.21
C GLY A 433 -8.41 25.45 -7.64
N GLY A 434 -8.92 25.65 -6.42
CA GLY A 434 -9.00 26.96 -5.76
C GLY A 434 -7.63 27.54 -5.37
N SER A 435 -7.53 28.88 -5.32
CA SER A 435 -6.37 29.59 -4.73
C SER A 435 -6.52 29.60 -3.21
N ASN A 436 -6.19 28.47 -2.58
CA ASN A 436 -6.47 28.21 -1.18
C ASN A 436 -5.56 29.03 -0.25
N THR A 437 -6.14 29.46 0.88
CA THR A 437 -5.53 30.37 1.86
C THR A 437 -5.49 29.80 3.28
N PHE A 438 -5.81 28.51 3.45
CA PHE A 438 -5.64 27.86 4.74
C PHE A 438 -4.17 27.87 5.15
N SER A 439 -3.91 28.15 6.43
CA SER A 439 -2.56 28.34 6.96
C SER A 439 -2.00 27.12 7.71
N GLY A 440 -2.86 26.16 8.06
CA GLY A 440 -2.47 24.88 8.65
C GLY A 440 -1.95 23.86 7.63
N PRO A 441 -1.58 22.66 8.09
CA PRO A 441 -0.95 21.64 7.25
C PRO A 441 -1.91 21.03 6.25
N LEU A 442 -1.41 20.65 5.08
CA LEU A 442 -2.02 19.62 4.23
C LEU A 442 -1.48 18.25 4.64
N THR A 443 -2.35 17.38 5.16
CA THR A 443 -2.04 15.97 5.45
C THR A 443 -2.75 15.06 4.47
N ILE A 444 -2.01 14.18 3.78
CA ILE A 444 -2.58 13.22 2.81
C ILE A 444 -2.50 11.81 3.41
N ASN A 445 -3.60 11.36 4.02
CA ASN A 445 -3.68 10.05 4.68
C ASN A 445 -3.98 8.90 3.73
N ALA A 446 -4.65 9.17 2.61
CA ALA A 446 -5.05 8.15 1.64
C ALA A 446 -5.39 8.79 0.28
N GLY A 447 -5.37 7.97 -0.77
CA GLY A 447 -5.73 8.39 -2.12
C GLY A 447 -4.82 9.49 -2.67
N THR A 448 -5.41 10.37 -3.50
CA THR A 448 -4.66 11.45 -4.17
C THR A 448 -5.24 12.83 -3.90
N VAL A 449 -4.37 13.82 -3.72
CA VAL A 449 -4.67 15.24 -3.90
C VAL A 449 -4.04 15.69 -5.22
N SER A 450 -4.86 16.09 -6.19
CA SER A 450 -4.42 16.58 -7.50
C SER A 450 -4.45 18.10 -7.56
N THR A 451 -3.40 18.70 -8.11
CA THR A 451 -3.18 20.15 -8.14
C THR A 451 -2.54 20.60 -9.45
N ILE A 452 -2.74 21.86 -9.83
CA ILE A 452 -2.13 22.46 -11.02
C ILE A 452 -1.21 23.64 -10.69
N TYR A 453 -1.27 24.19 -9.47
CA TYR A 453 -0.39 25.25 -8.98
C TYR A 453 0.09 24.97 -7.54
N LEU A 454 1.41 24.90 -7.35
CA LEU A 454 2.09 24.67 -6.07
C LEU A 454 3.06 25.82 -5.77
N ASN A 455 2.53 26.98 -5.36
CA ASN A 455 3.36 28.12 -4.99
C ASN A 455 4.18 27.88 -3.71
N ASN A 456 5.23 28.68 -3.53
CA ASN A 456 6.06 28.71 -2.34
C ASN A 456 5.25 28.82 -1.04
N GLY A 457 5.82 28.35 0.06
CA GLY A 457 5.25 28.50 1.39
C GLY A 457 4.97 29.96 1.73
N GLY A 458 3.89 30.21 2.46
CA GLY A 458 3.41 31.56 2.78
C GLY A 458 2.58 32.23 1.67
N SER A 459 2.58 31.68 0.45
CA SER A 459 1.78 32.17 -0.68
C SER A 459 0.59 31.24 -0.95
N SER A 460 -0.56 31.82 -1.31
CA SER A 460 -1.75 31.04 -1.70
C SER A 460 -1.45 30.09 -2.85
N SER A 461 -1.95 28.87 -2.76
CA SER A 461 -1.75 27.80 -3.74
C SER A 461 -2.92 26.82 -3.71
N ASN A 462 -2.95 25.80 -4.58
CA ASN A 462 -3.96 24.74 -4.43
C ASN A 462 -3.82 23.98 -3.09
N ILE A 463 -2.66 24.02 -2.43
CA ILE A 463 -2.41 23.37 -1.14
C ILE A 463 -2.28 24.36 0.02
N GLY A 464 -2.95 25.52 -0.08
CA GLY A 464 -3.02 26.51 0.99
C GLY A 464 -1.87 27.52 0.98
N SER A 465 -1.80 28.36 2.00
CA SER A 465 -0.78 29.42 2.19
C SER A 465 0.12 29.18 3.40
N SER A 466 0.10 27.98 3.97
CA SER A 466 1.00 27.54 5.04
C SER A 466 2.48 27.82 4.69
N SER A 467 3.33 28.05 5.70
CA SER A 467 4.77 28.29 5.50
C SER A 467 5.48 27.10 4.83
N ASN A 468 6.74 27.27 4.45
CA ASN A 468 7.54 26.23 3.79
C ASN A 468 8.07 25.14 4.75
N SER A 469 7.68 25.17 6.03
CA SER A 469 8.01 24.16 7.03
C SER A 469 7.57 22.76 6.61
N ALA A 470 8.42 21.77 6.88
CA ALA A 470 8.14 20.36 6.58
C ALA A 470 6.86 19.84 7.26
N SER A 471 6.44 20.45 8.37
CA SER A 471 5.21 20.12 9.09
C SER A 471 3.93 20.43 8.30
N ASN A 472 4.02 21.21 7.21
CA ASN A 472 2.84 21.75 6.52
C ASN A 472 2.43 20.97 5.27
N LEU A 473 3.27 20.05 4.79
CA LEU A 473 2.91 19.06 3.78
C LEU A 473 3.29 17.69 4.33
N VAL A 474 2.29 16.90 4.72
CA VAL A 474 2.51 15.62 5.42
C VAL A 474 1.97 14.48 4.58
N PHE A 475 2.83 13.54 4.25
CA PHE A 475 2.44 12.29 3.61
C PHE A 475 2.29 11.18 4.64
N ASN A 476 1.08 10.63 4.71
CA ASN A 476 0.73 9.49 5.54
C ASN A 476 0.23 8.32 4.67
N GLY A 477 0.99 7.99 3.62
CA GLY A 477 0.67 6.95 2.63
C GLY A 477 0.02 7.47 1.34
N GLY A 478 -0.53 8.68 1.35
CA GLY A 478 -1.22 9.26 0.18
C GLY A 478 -0.29 9.88 -0.88
N THR A 479 -0.93 10.38 -1.94
CA THR A 479 -0.27 10.97 -3.12
C THR A 479 -0.56 12.45 -3.27
N LEU A 480 0.47 13.26 -3.52
CA LEU A 480 0.33 14.60 -4.09
C LEU A 480 0.63 14.51 -5.59
N ARG A 481 -0.38 14.77 -6.42
CA ARG A 481 -0.24 14.83 -7.87
C ARG A 481 -0.21 16.27 -8.35
N TYR A 482 0.78 16.57 -9.19
CA TYR A 482 0.89 17.81 -9.92
C TYR A 482 0.66 17.56 -11.41
N THR A 483 -0.29 18.29 -11.99
CA THR A 483 -0.65 18.19 -13.42
C THR A 483 -0.52 19.53 -14.16
N GLY A 484 0.19 20.50 -13.58
CA GLY A 484 0.39 21.85 -14.14
C GLY A 484 1.47 21.93 -15.23
N ILE A 485 1.82 23.14 -15.65
CA ILE A 485 2.76 23.40 -16.75
C ILE A 485 4.22 23.54 -16.33
N PHE A 486 4.54 24.29 -15.28
CA PHE A 486 5.90 24.46 -14.75
C PHE A 486 5.78 25.20 -13.43
N GLN A 487 6.42 24.70 -12.37
CA GLN A 487 6.26 25.27 -11.05
C GLN A 487 7.51 25.12 -10.20
N PHE A 488 7.93 26.22 -9.57
CA PHE A 488 8.83 26.20 -8.42
C PHE A 488 8.03 26.17 -7.12
N CYS A 489 8.52 25.39 -6.15
CA CYS A 489 7.98 25.27 -4.81
C CYS A 489 9.10 25.08 -3.79
N ASP A 490 9.18 25.92 -2.78
CA ASP A 490 10.16 25.82 -1.69
C ASP A 490 9.65 25.03 -0.47
N ARG A 491 8.46 24.43 -0.55
CA ARG A 491 7.87 23.69 0.58
C ARG A 491 8.64 22.40 0.83
N LEU A 492 9.03 22.18 2.08
CA LEU A 492 9.44 20.86 2.57
C LEU A 492 8.22 19.99 2.85
N PHE A 493 8.46 18.70 3.07
CA PHE A 493 7.42 17.76 3.51
C PHE A 493 7.89 16.83 4.62
N THR A 494 6.92 16.20 5.26
CA THR A 494 7.08 15.17 6.27
C THR A 494 6.66 13.81 5.73
N LEU A 495 7.46 12.77 5.97
CA LEU A 495 7.07 11.37 5.74
C LEU A 495 6.78 10.65 7.06
N THR A 496 5.60 10.07 7.17
CA THR A 496 5.32 9.08 8.23
C THR A 496 5.95 7.72 7.90
N THR A 497 5.77 6.73 8.77
CA THR A 497 6.11 5.32 8.48
C THR A 497 5.30 4.71 7.34
N ASN A 498 4.15 5.29 6.98
CA ASN A 498 3.34 4.85 5.84
C ASN A 498 3.90 5.32 4.49
N GLY A 499 4.94 6.16 4.50
CA GLY A 499 5.55 6.70 3.29
C GLY A 499 4.68 7.76 2.61
N GLY A 500 4.95 7.98 1.32
CA GLY A 500 4.26 8.99 0.52
C GLY A 500 4.64 8.97 -0.94
N THR A 501 3.77 9.52 -1.78
CA THR A 501 4.00 9.60 -3.24
C THR A 501 3.91 11.04 -3.73
N ILE A 502 4.88 11.43 -4.56
CA ILE A 502 4.84 12.65 -5.36
C ILE A 502 4.72 12.23 -6.83
N ASP A 503 3.62 12.62 -7.45
CA ASP A 503 3.31 12.33 -8.85
C ASP A 503 3.45 13.61 -9.68
N GLY A 504 4.60 13.75 -10.37
CA GLY A 504 4.90 14.86 -11.26
C GLY A 504 4.44 14.56 -12.69
N SER A 505 3.13 14.46 -12.90
CA SER A 505 2.51 14.21 -14.21
C SER A 505 2.06 15.51 -14.91
N GLY A 506 2.75 16.62 -14.62
CA GLY A 506 2.54 17.89 -15.26
C GLY A 506 2.91 17.88 -16.74
N ILE A 507 2.28 18.77 -17.50
CA ILE A 507 2.72 19.12 -18.87
C ILE A 507 4.16 19.63 -18.84
N GLY A 508 4.61 20.19 -17.72
CA GLY A 508 6.02 20.42 -17.47
C GLY A 508 6.37 20.39 -15.99
N GLN A 509 7.60 20.83 -15.69
CA GLN A 509 8.34 20.35 -14.53
C GLN A 509 7.80 20.85 -13.20
N LEU A 510 7.78 19.96 -12.20
CA LEU A 510 7.67 20.32 -10.80
C LEU A 510 9.06 20.40 -10.17
N VAL A 511 9.40 21.55 -9.60
CA VAL A 511 10.70 21.80 -8.98
C VAL A 511 10.52 22.12 -7.49
N PHE A 512 10.91 21.17 -6.65
CA PHE A 512 11.11 21.42 -5.22
C PHE A 512 12.53 21.95 -4.98
N ASN A 513 12.68 23.24 -4.68
CA ASN A 513 13.99 23.91 -4.62
C ASN A 513 14.54 24.15 -3.20
N ASN A 514 13.87 23.63 -2.16
CA ASN A 514 14.39 23.70 -0.79
C ASN A 514 15.53 22.68 -0.59
N LEU A 515 16.65 23.11 -0.01
CA LEU A 515 17.86 22.28 0.17
C LEU A 515 17.92 21.57 1.53
N ASN A 516 17.01 21.89 2.45
CA ASN A 516 17.00 21.27 3.77
C ASN A 516 16.57 19.80 3.72
N SER A 517 16.73 19.09 4.84
CA SER A 517 16.21 17.74 4.97
C SER A 517 14.70 17.71 5.13
N ILE A 518 14.06 16.67 4.60
CA ILE A 518 12.66 16.38 4.92
C ILE A 518 12.51 16.04 6.41
N ALA A 519 11.30 16.17 6.93
CA ALA A 519 10.98 15.74 8.29
C ALA A 519 10.32 14.36 8.31
N PHE A 520 10.21 13.79 9.51
CA PHE A 520 9.68 12.46 9.72
C PHE A 520 8.76 12.41 10.93
N ILE A 521 7.70 11.59 10.84
CA ILE A 521 6.87 11.19 11.97
C ILE A 521 7.00 9.67 12.15
N GLY A 522 7.23 9.24 13.37
CA GLY A 522 7.46 7.84 13.72
C GLY A 522 8.85 7.30 13.31
N SER A 523 9.27 6.21 13.95
CA SER A 523 10.49 5.47 13.66
C SER A 523 10.19 4.21 12.82
N GLY A 524 11.15 3.79 11.99
CA GLY A 524 11.03 2.57 11.18
C GLY A 524 11.20 2.82 9.68
N THR A 525 11.12 1.73 8.92
CA THR A 525 11.29 1.76 7.46
C THR A 525 10.13 2.48 6.78
N ARG A 526 10.41 3.17 5.67
CA ARG A 526 9.39 3.85 4.86
C ARG A 526 9.88 4.04 3.42
N THR A 527 8.97 4.43 2.54
CA THR A 527 9.29 4.66 1.13
C THR A 527 8.76 6.01 0.65
N LEU A 528 9.63 6.79 0.01
CA LEU A 528 9.24 7.92 -0.83
C LEU A 528 9.11 7.42 -2.27
N ILE A 529 7.95 7.63 -2.89
CA ILE A 529 7.72 7.28 -4.28
C ILE A 529 7.70 8.57 -5.12
N LEU A 530 8.55 8.62 -6.14
CA LEU A 530 8.62 9.68 -7.13
C LEU A 530 8.12 9.10 -8.45
N THR A 531 6.98 9.57 -8.92
CA THR A 531 6.31 9.04 -10.12
C THR A 531 5.88 10.14 -11.08
N GLY A 532 5.23 9.74 -12.16
CA GLY A 532 4.65 10.62 -13.17
C GLY A 532 5.38 10.58 -14.50
N SER A 533 4.82 11.31 -15.47
CA SER A 533 5.23 11.29 -16.88
C SER A 533 6.11 12.46 -17.29
N CYS A 534 6.22 13.51 -16.47
CA CYS A 534 6.99 14.70 -16.85
C CYS A 534 8.49 14.41 -16.89
N VAL A 535 9.18 15.00 -17.87
CA VAL A 535 10.64 14.91 -18.01
C VAL A 535 11.29 16.10 -17.31
N GLY A 536 11.93 15.83 -16.16
CA GLY A 536 12.75 16.80 -15.44
C GLY A 536 12.13 17.34 -14.16
N ASN A 537 11.24 16.58 -13.53
CA ASN A 537 10.86 16.88 -12.15
C ASN A 537 12.11 16.88 -11.26
N PHE A 538 12.16 17.78 -10.29
CA PHE A 538 13.40 18.08 -9.57
C PHE A 538 13.17 18.12 -8.06
N LEU A 539 14.04 17.43 -7.33
CA LEU A 539 14.02 17.37 -5.86
C LEU A 539 15.38 17.81 -5.31
N ALA A 540 15.44 19.04 -4.80
CA ALA A 540 16.66 19.61 -4.22
C ALA A 540 16.89 19.22 -2.76
N MET A 541 15.84 18.82 -2.06
CA MET A 541 15.87 18.50 -0.63
C MET A 541 16.58 17.19 -0.32
N VAL A 542 17.03 17.06 0.92
CA VAL A 542 17.78 15.88 1.39
C VAL A 542 16.83 14.86 2.02
N VAL A 543 16.85 13.63 1.50
CA VAL A 543 16.17 12.47 2.10
C VAL A 543 17.16 11.73 3.01
N THR A 544 16.76 11.52 4.26
CA THR A 544 17.56 10.82 5.29
C THR A 544 16.79 9.63 5.88
N ASP A 545 17.42 8.91 6.80
CA ASP A 545 16.74 7.88 7.62
C ASP A 545 16.19 8.48 8.92
N ASN A 546 15.22 7.81 9.55
CA ASN A 546 14.72 8.16 10.88
C ASN A 546 14.31 6.92 11.70
N GLY A 547 15.24 6.39 12.50
CA GLY A 547 15.03 5.16 13.28
C GLY A 547 14.80 3.90 12.44
N GLY A 548 14.98 3.99 11.12
CA GLY A 548 14.85 2.93 10.14
C GLY A 548 15.12 3.49 8.73
N ALA A 549 15.43 2.59 7.79
CA ALA A 549 15.85 2.97 6.44
C ALA A 549 14.70 3.60 5.63
N THR A 550 14.98 4.73 4.98
CA THR A 550 14.09 5.36 4.01
C THR A 550 14.48 4.90 2.62
N SER A 551 13.56 4.23 1.90
CA SER A 551 13.76 3.84 0.51
C SER A 551 13.24 4.91 -0.45
N ILE A 552 13.83 5.01 -1.63
CA ILE A 552 13.38 5.92 -2.70
C ILE A 552 12.98 5.07 -3.89
N THR A 553 11.74 5.19 -4.36
CA THR A 553 11.28 4.50 -5.57
C THR A 553 10.98 5.51 -6.67
N LYS A 554 11.65 5.36 -7.81
CA LYS A 554 11.29 6.02 -9.06
C LYS A 554 10.39 5.10 -9.88
N SER A 555 9.20 5.57 -10.21
CA SER A 555 8.25 4.89 -11.12
C SER A 555 7.70 5.85 -12.17
N GLY A 556 6.86 5.34 -13.08
CA GLY A 556 6.34 6.10 -14.22
C GLY A 556 7.41 6.41 -15.27
N SER A 557 6.97 6.83 -16.46
CA SER A 557 7.85 7.03 -17.61
C SER A 557 8.73 8.29 -17.55
N GLY A 558 8.44 9.22 -16.63
CA GLY A 558 9.12 10.51 -16.55
C GLY A 558 10.55 10.46 -16.02
N LEU A 559 11.17 11.64 -15.92
CA LEU A 559 12.49 11.87 -15.32
C LEU A 559 12.33 12.58 -13.98
N TRP A 560 12.95 12.01 -12.95
CA TRP A 560 13.18 12.70 -11.67
C TRP A 560 14.68 12.93 -11.45
N ILE A 561 15.01 14.15 -11.04
CA ILE A 561 16.37 14.58 -10.71
C ILE A 561 16.46 14.71 -9.18
N LEU A 562 17.36 13.94 -8.58
CA LEU A 562 17.73 14.05 -7.17
C LEU A 562 18.99 14.89 -7.06
N ASN A 563 18.82 16.13 -6.63
CA ASN A 563 19.93 17.08 -6.45
C ASN A 563 20.33 17.24 -4.97
N GLY A 564 19.49 16.77 -4.03
CA GLY A 564 19.86 16.69 -2.62
C GLY A 564 20.98 15.67 -2.37
N ASN A 565 21.84 15.95 -1.39
CA ASN A 565 22.84 15.00 -0.90
C ASN A 565 22.19 13.95 0.02
N ASN A 566 21.39 13.04 -0.55
CA ASN A 566 20.59 12.08 0.22
C ASN A 566 21.49 11.11 1.01
N THR A 567 21.20 10.96 2.30
CA THR A 567 21.91 10.03 3.19
C THR A 567 21.12 8.78 3.50
N ALA A 568 19.85 8.73 3.08
CA ALA A 568 18.96 7.58 3.24
C ALA A 568 19.61 6.29 2.73
N THR A 569 19.54 5.24 3.56
CA THR A 569 20.24 3.97 3.31
C THR A 569 19.35 2.88 2.71
N GLY A 570 18.04 3.13 2.63
CA GLY A 570 17.10 2.21 2.01
C GLY A 570 17.36 2.03 0.53
N THR A 571 16.79 0.97 -0.05
CA THR A 571 17.00 0.65 -1.46
C THR A 571 16.47 1.77 -2.35
N VAL A 572 17.23 2.12 -3.39
CA VAL A 572 16.81 3.00 -4.47
C VAL A 572 16.29 2.12 -5.62
N SER A 573 14.99 2.13 -5.86
CA SER A 573 14.35 1.30 -6.88
C SER A 573 13.89 2.14 -8.06
N ILE A 574 14.41 1.90 -9.25
CA ILE A 574 13.93 2.48 -10.51
C ILE A 574 13.13 1.40 -11.21
N THR A 575 11.81 1.54 -11.18
CA THR A 575 10.89 0.57 -11.81
C THR A 575 10.62 0.91 -13.27
N ASP A 576 10.62 2.19 -13.62
CA ASP A 576 10.45 2.70 -14.99
C ASP A 576 10.98 4.15 -15.11
N GLY A 577 11.19 4.60 -16.35
CA GLY A 577 11.68 5.94 -16.69
C GLY A 577 13.12 6.19 -16.23
N THR A 578 13.42 7.45 -15.87
CA THR A 578 14.80 7.87 -15.58
C THR A 578 14.93 8.48 -14.18
N LEU A 579 15.93 8.03 -13.44
CA LEU A 579 16.41 8.71 -12.23
C LEU A 579 17.77 9.32 -12.50
N GLN A 580 17.92 10.62 -12.29
CA GLN A 580 19.19 11.31 -12.42
C GLN A 580 19.70 11.79 -11.05
N ILE A 581 20.98 11.56 -10.79
CA ILE A 581 21.69 12.00 -9.59
C ILE A 581 22.57 13.19 -9.95
N GLY A 582 22.28 14.33 -9.34
CA GLY A 582 22.90 15.62 -9.64
C GLY A 582 22.40 16.26 -10.94
N TYR A 583 22.80 17.50 -11.17
CA TYR A 583 22.41 18.29 -12.33
C TYR A 583 23.57 19.09 -12.95
N GLY A 584 24.75 18.48 -13.01
CA GLY A 584 25.99 19.09 -13.52
C GLY A 584 26.79 19.86 -12.47
N GLU A 585 26.28 19.97 -11.25
CA GLU A 585 26.97 20.55 -10.10
C GLU A 585 27.64 19.47 -9.22
N THR A 586 28.06 19.83 -8.01
CA THR A 586 28.66 18.93 -7.01
C THR A 586 27.65 18.33 -6.05
N SER A 587 26.37 18.70 -6.18
CA SER A 587 25.24 18.23 -5.39
C SER A 587 24.58 16.98 -6.03
N GLY A 588 23.84 16.22 -5.21
CA GLY A 588 23.15 14.99 -5.63
C GLY A 588 23.88 13.73 -5.20
N ILE A 589 23.40 13.07 -4.15
CA ILE A 589 23.95 11.79 -3.66
C ILE A 589 22.80 10.79 -3.48
N ILE A 590 23.10 9.51 -3.68
CA ILE A 590 22.32 8.37 -3.19
C ILE A 590 23.24 7.45 -2.39
N ASN A 591 22.73 6.84 -1.32
CA ASN A 591 23.54 6.07 -0.37
C ASN A 591 23.03 4.62 -0.14
N GLY A 592 21.95 4.21 -0.80
CA GLY A 592 21.41 2.85 -0.77
C GLY A 592 21.84 1.99 -1.97
N PRO A 593 21.67 0.65 -1.91
CA PRO A 593 21.78 -0.21 -3.09
C PRO A 593 20.72 0.17 -4.13
N VAL A 594 21.01 -0.07 -5.41
CA VAL A 594 20.11 0.30 -6.52
C VAL A 594 19.56 -0.94 -7.22
N ILE A 595 18.24 -0.97 -7.41
CA ILE A 595 17.57 -1.86 -8.37
C ILE A 595 17.13 -1.00 -9.54
N ASN A 596 17.81 -1.10 -10.67
CA ASN A 596 17.60 -0.27 -11.85
C ASN A 596 16.96 -1.09 -12.97
N ASN A 597 15.66 -0.89 -13.23
CA ASN A 597 14.94 -1.43 -14.38
C ASN A 597 14.59 -0.37 -15.44
N GLY A 598 15.03 0.88 -15.24
CA GLY A 598 14.87 1.99 -16.18
C GLY A 598 16.22 2.53 -16.62
N THR A 599 16.46 3.83 -16.42
CA THR A 599 17.76 4.46 -16.63
C THR A 599 18.22 5.18 -15.36
N LEU A 600 19.43 4.87 -14.90
CA LEU A 600 20.11 5.62 -13.85
C LEU A 600 21.16 6.53 -14.49
N ILE A 601 21.07 7.83 -14.22
CA ILE A 601 22.03 8.83 -14.71
C ILE A 601 22.84 9.39 -13.54
N PHE A 602 24.17 9.46 -13.68
CA PHE A 602 25.03 10.31 -12.85
C PHE A 602 25.47 11.54 -13.63
N ASN A 603 25.03 12.72 -13.17
CA ASN A 603 25.36 14.02 -13.74
C ASN A 603 25.97 14.94 -12.67
N ARG A 604 27.22 14.67 -12.31
CA ARG A 604 28.00 15.43 -11.32
C ARG A 604 29.31 15.95 -11.92
N SER A 605 29.78 17.11 -11.47
CA SER A 605 31.01 17.73 -11.98
C SER A 605 32.27 17.43 -11.17
N ASN A 606 32.14 16.93 -9.93
CA ASN A 606 33.27 16.52 -9.10
C ASN A 606 33.37 14.99 -9.00
N SER A 607 34.42 14.52 -8.32
CA SER A 607 34.58 13.11 -8.00
C SER A 607 33.50 12.62 -7.03
N PHE A 608 32.94 11.44 -7.30
CA PHE A 608 31.97 10.76 -6.45
C PHE A 608 32.23 9.24 -6.48
N SER A 609 32.36 8.63 -5.31
CA SER A 609 32.53 7.19 -5.18
C SER A 609 31.21 6.52 -4.84
N PHE A 610 30.72 5.68 -5.74
CA PHE A 610 29.52 4.88 -5.51
C PHE A 610 29.94 3.42 -5.26
N ASN A 611 29.90 3.04 -3.98
CA ASN A 611 30.33 1.74 -3.50
C ASN A 611 29.15 0.80 -3.16
N LYS A 612 27.94 1.16 -3.59
CA LYS A 612 26.76 0.32 -3.45
C LYS A 612 26.56 -0.47 -4.75
N GLY A 613 25.96 -1.64 -4.65
CA GLY A 613 25.65 -2.46 -5.83
C GLY A 613 24.50 -1.89 -6.64
N ILE A 614 24.61 -1.98 -7.97
CA ILE A 614 23.55 -1.67 -8.93
C ILE A 614 23.11 -2.99 -9.58
N SER A 615 21.82 -3.29 -9.54
CA SER A 615 21.21 -4.50 -10.11
C SER A 615 20.05 -4.14 -11.06
N GLY A 616 19.39 -5.13 -11.67
CA GLY A 616 18.18 -4.93 -12.49
C GLY A 616 18.43 -4.96 -14.00
N THR A 617 17.44 -4.59 -14.80
CA THR A 617 17.51 -4.72 -16.27
C THR A 617 17.95 -3.47 -17.01
N GLY A 618 18.07 -2.34 -16.30
CA GLY A 618 18.18 -1.00 -16.86
C GLY A 618 19.61 -0.56 -17.21
N ASN A 619 19.69 0.62 -17.82
CA ASN A 619 20.94 1.24 -18.29
C ASN A 619 21.58 2.11 -17.21
N LEU A 620 22.92 2.14 -17.19
CA LEU A 620 23.70 3.09 -16.42
C LEU A 620 24.30 4.13 -17.37
N VAL A 621 24.06 5.41 -17.09
CA VAL A 621 24.55 6.52 -17.92
C VAL A 621 25.32 7.52 -17.05
N MET A 622 26.48 7.95 -17.54
CA MET A 622 27.23 9.06 -16.96
C MET A 622 27.25 10.22 -17.95
N THR A 623 26.79 11.39 -17.53
CA THR A 623 26.74 12.60 -18.38
C THR A 623 27.48 13.80 -17.76
N GLY A 624 27.81 13.74 -16.47
CA GLY A 624 28.55 14.80 -15.79
C GLY A 624 30.04 14.78 -16.11
N GLY A 625 30.68 15.95 -16.06
CA GLY A 625 32.12 16.09 -16.36
C GLY A 625 33.08 15.60 -15.27
N GLY A 626 32.56 15.16 -14.12
CA GLY A 626 33.37 14.69 -12.99
C GLY A 626 33.89 13.25 -13.14
N THR A 627 34.32 12.67 -12.03
CA THR A 627 34.77 11.27 -11.96
C THR A 627 33.79 10.44 -11.12
N LEU A 628 33.16 9.42 -11.70
CA LEU A 628 32.39 8.43 -10.96
C LEU A 628 33.29 7.22 -10.69
N THR A 629 33.61 6.93 -9.44
CA THR A 629 34.30 5.69 -9.07
C THR A 629 33.26 4.63 -8.70
N LEU A 630 33.18 3.52 -9.45
CA LEU A 630 32.32 2.38 -9.11
C LEU A 630 33.12 1.29 -8.40
N SER A 631 32.69 0.91 -7.20
CA SER A 631 33.34 -0.16 -6.43
C SER A 631 32.37 -1.18 -5.82
N GLY A 632 31.05 -1.01 -6.03
CA GLY A 632 30.06 -2.01 -5.63
C GLY A 632 30.00 -3.19 -6.60
N THR A 633 29.44 -4.32 -6.14
CA THR A 633 29.10 -5.46 -7.02
C THR A 633 27.91 -5.09 -7.89
N ASN A 634 28.14 -4.92 -9.19
CA ASN A 634 27.10 -4.55 -10.13
C ASN A 634 26.64 -5.76 -10.95
N THR A 635 25.34 -5.86 -11.17
CA THR A 635 24.69 -6.98 -11.87
C THR A 635 23.58 -6.51 -12.82
N TYR A 636 23.50 -5.22 -13.14
CA TYR A 636 22.51 -4.72 -14.09
C TYR A 636 22.73 -5.29 -15.50
N ASN A 637 21.65 -5.42 -16.29
CA ASN A 637 21.71 -6.01 -17.63
C ASN A 637 21.88 -4.99 -18.76
N GLY A 638 21.52 -3.71 -18.54
CA GLY A 638 21.57 -2.70 -19.58
C GLY A 638 22.98 -2.23 -19.92
N THR A 639 23.08 -1.32 -20.88
CA THR A 639 24.36 -0.76 -21.35
C THR A 639 24.97 0.18 -20.31
N THR A 640 26.29 0.22 -20.25
CA THR A 640 27.04 1.27 -19.54
C THR A 640 27.44 2.34 -20.54
N GLN A 641 26.82 3.52 -20.45
CA GLN A 641 27.12 4.65 -21.32
C GLN A 641 27.90 5.73 -20.57
N ILE A 642 29.07 6.10 -21.08
CA ILE A 642 29.91 7.18 -20.54
C ILE A 642 29.89 8.31 -21.56
N SER A 643 28.89 9.18 -21.47
CA SER A 643 28.69 10.28 -22.42
C SER A 643 29.69 11.42 -22.22
N SER A 644 30.19 11.61 -20.98
CA SER A 644 31.20 12.61 -20.62
C SER A 644 31.86 12.23 -19.30
N GLY A 645 32.90 12.96 -18.90
CA GLY A 645 33.63 12.76 -17.65
C GLY A 645 34.42 11.44 -17.62
N THR A 646 34.67 10.91 -16.43
CA THR A 646 35.44 9.68 -16.22
C THR A 646 34.67 8.67 -15.38
N LEU A 647 34.39 7.49 -15.93
CA LEU A 647 34.08 6.31 -15.13
C LEU A 647 35.39 5.65 -14.70
N GLN A 648 35.68 5.64 -13.41
CA GLN A 648 36.86 5.03 -12.84
C GLN A 648 36.50 3.71 -12.14
N LEU A 649 37.28 2.65 -12.37
CA LEU A 649 37.11 1.39 -11.65
C LEU A 649 37.66 1.52 -10.22
N GLY A 650 36.84 1.13 -9.24
CA GLY A 650 37.24 1.03 -7.83
C GLY A 650 37.46 -0.41 -7.36
N ALA A 651 37.18 -1.39 -8.22
CA ALA A 651 37.46 -2.81 -8.05
C ALA A 651 37.46 -3.48 -9.44
N SER A 652 37.90 -4.74 -9.54
CA SER A 652 37.74 -5.56 -10.76
C SER A 652 36.29 -6.03 -10.91
N ASN A 653 35.86 -6.31 -12.15
CA ASN A 653 34.53 -6.85 -12.46
C ASN A 653 33.39 -5.95 -11.96
N VAL A 654 33.55 -4.63 -12.09
CA VAL A 654 32.53 -3.65 -11.66
C VAL A 654 31.59 -3.27 -12.79
N ILE A 655 31.98 -3.46 -14.07
CA ILE A 655 31.08 -3.35 -15.21
C ILE A 655 30.52 -4.76 -15.51
N PRO A 656 29.19 -4.97 -15.50
CA PRO A 656 28.62 -6.30 -15.76
C PRO A 656 28.92 -6.81 -17.17
N ASP A 657 29.36 -8.06 -17.27
CA ASP A 657 29.63 -8.76 -18.53
C ASP A 657 28.94 -10.14 -18.61
N GLY A 658 28.98 -10.75 -19.80
CA GLY A 658 28.42 -12.06 -20.07
C GLY A 658 27.03 -12.04 -20.70
N ALA A 659 26.38 -13.20 -20.71
CA ALA A 659 25.08 -13.37 -21.36
C ALA A 659 24.03 -12.42 -20.78
N SER A 660 23.26 -11.78 -21.66
CA SER A 660 22.21 -10.82 -21.30
C SER A 660 22.69 -9.55 -20.58
N LYS A 661 23.99 -9.23 -20.62
CA LYS A 661 24.53 -7.93 -20.20
C LYS A 661 24.77 -7.01 -21.40
N GLY A 662 24.73 -5.70 -21.18
CA GLY A 662 24.92 -4.68 -22.21
C GLY A 662 26.39 -4.42 -22.53
N ASP A 663 26.60 -3.68 -23.60
CA ASP A 663 27.93 -3.21 -24.01
C ASP A 663 28.30 -1.89 -23.30
N VAL A 664 29.58 -1.49 -23.44
CA VAL A 664 30.08 -0.17 -23.05
C VAL A 664 30.06 0.77 -24.25
N LEU A 665 29.32 1.89 -24.12
CA LEU A 665 29.32 2.98 -25.09
C LEU A 665 30.10 4.18 -24.52
N LEU A 666 31.26 4.46 -25.11
CA LEU A 666 32.27 5.34 -24.54
C LEU A 666 32.49 6.60 -25.40
N TYR A 667 32.09 7.75 -24.86
CA TYR A 667 32.38 9.10 -25.39
C TYR A 667 33.26 9.93 -24.43
N GLY A 668 33.19 9.65 -23.12
CA GLY A 668 34.10 10.20 -22.09
C GLY A 668 35.33 9.33 -21.88
N THR A 669 35.70 9.10 -20.61
CA THR A 669 36.85 8.28 -20.23
C THR A 669 36.43 7.07 -19.40
N LEU A 670 36.94 5.88 -19.75
CA LEU A 670 36.97 4.70 -18.88
C LEU A 670 38.39 4.57 -18.31
N ASP A 671 38.56 4.81 -17.00
CA ASP A 671 39.84 4.70 -16.30
C ASP A 671 39.90 3.37 -15.53
N LEU A 672 40.78 2.47 -15.95
CA LEU A 672 40.97 1.15 -15.35
C LEU A 672 41.54 1.21 -13.94
N ASN A 673 42.27 2.27 -13.59
CA ASN A 673 42.78 2.51 -12.24
C ASN A 673 43.46 1.26 -11.60
N SER A 674 44.33 0.62 -12.38
CA SER A 674 45.05 -0.62 -12.05
C SER A 674 44.21 -1.89 -11.86
N TYR A 675 42.90 -1.85 -12.10
CA TYR A 675 42.03 -3.02 -12.06
C TYR A 675 41.88 -3.64 -13.45
N SER A 676 42.04 -4.96 -13.53
CA SER A 676 41.66 -5.70 -14.73
C SER A 676 40.14 -5.81 -14.81
N GLU A 677 39.60 -5.73 -16.01
CA GLU A 677 38.17 -5.69 -16.28
C GLU A 677 37.81 -6.52 -17.51
N THR A 678 36.62 -7.14 -17.49
CA THR A 678 36.03 -7.81 -18.65
C THR A 678 34.75 -7.09 -19.02
N ILE A 679 34.56 -6.83 -20.31
CA ILE A 679 33.34 -6.22 -20.83
C ILE A 679 32.84 -7.01 -22.05
N ASN A 680 31.56 -6.81 -22.38
CA ASN A 680 30.94 -7.36 -23.58
C ASN A 680 31.49 -6.65 -24.84
N GLY A 681 30.82 -5.62 -25.36
CA GLY A 681 31.33 -4.78 -26.45
C GLY A 681 31.92 -3.46 -25.95
N LEU A 682 32.81 -2.87 -26.75
CA LEU A 682 33.29 -1.50 -26.60
C LEU A 682 33.05 -0.73 -27.90
N SER A 683 32.38 0.41 -27.81
CA SER A 683 32.10 1.28 -28.96
C SER A 683 32.15 2.77 -28.60
N GLY A 684 32.14 3.64 -29.61
CA GLY A 684 32.25 5.09 -29.46
C GLY A 684 33.64 5.61 -29.80
N ASN A 685 33.93 6.86 -29.42
CA ASN A 685 35.16 7.57 -29.77
C ASN A 685 35.84 8.25 -28.58
N GLY A 686 35.55 7.79 -27.35
CA GLY A 686 36.16 8.29 -26.11
C GLY A 686 37.57 7.74 -25.84
N VAL A 687 37.93 7.67 -24.56
CA VAL A 687 39.27 7.28 -24.10
C VAL A 687 39.19 6.13 -23.12
N VAL A 688 39.91 5.04 -23.38
CA VAL A 688 40.28 4.06 -22.34
C VAL A 688 41.64 4.47 -21.79
N ASP A 689 41.77 4.55 -20.47
CA ASP A 689 43.00 4.96 -19.80
C ASP A 689 43.32 4.03 -18.62
N ASN A 690 44.56 4.06 -18.17
CA ASN A 690 44.96 3.55 -16.88
C ASN A 690 45.92 4.57 -16.27
N LYS A 691 45.43 5.40 -15.35
CA LYS A 691 46.21 6.48 -14.73
C LYS A 691 46.97 6.07 -13.48
N ALA A 692 46.69 4.87 -12.96
CA ALA A 692 47.31 4.34 -11.77
C ALA A 692 48.44 3.37 -12.14
N ALA A 693 49.44 3.26 -11.27
CA ALA A 693 50.57 2.36 -11.49
C ALA A 693 50.09 0.89 -11.56
N GLY A 694 50.42 0.19 -12.64
CA GLY A 694 50.01 -1.19 -12.82
C GLY A 694 50.04 -1.62 -14.29
N THR A 695 49.60 -2.85 -14.53
CA THR A 695 49.44 -3.44 -15.87
C THR A 695 48.08 -4.13 -15.98
N PRO A 696 46.96 -3.39 -15.83
CA PRO A 696 45.64 -4.00 -15.91
C PRO A 696 45.37 -4.54 -17.32
N VAL A 697 44.53 -5.58 -17.39
CA VAL A 697 44.04 -6.14 -18.64
C VAL A 697 42.59 -5.74 -18.83
N LEU A 698 42.26 -5.12 -19.96
CA LEU A 698 40.88 -4.97 -20.43
C LEU A 698 40.59 -6.08 -21.45
N THR A 699 39.66 -6.98 -21.09
CA THR A 699 39.18 -8.03 -21.98
C THR A 699 37.85 -7.61 -22.60
N ILE A 700 37.73 -7.72 -23.93
CA ILE A 700 36.54 -7.32 -24.69
C ILE A 700 36.04 -8.52 -25.48
N GLY A 701 34.73 -8.66 -25.59
CA GLY A 701 34.06 -9.67 -26.40
C GLY A 701 33.40 -10.79 -25.60
N ALA A 702 33.06 -10.57 -24.32
CA ALA A 702 32.43 -11.59 -23.49
C ALA A 702 31.05 -12.09 -24.00
N ASN A 703 30.40 -11.35 -24.90
CA ASN A 703 29.17 -11.75 -25.60
C ASN A 703 29.38 -12.23 -27.06
N ASN A 704 30.62 -12.28 -27.55
CA ASN A 704 30.98 -12.58 -28.95
C ASN A 704 30.27 -11.68 -29.99
N ALA A 705 29.88 -10.46 -29.62
CA ALA A 705 29.32 -9.49 -30.55
C ALA A 705 30.44 -8.65 -31.22
N ASN A 706 30.19 -8.19 -32.45
CA ASN A 706 31.08 -7.25 -33.13
C ASN A 706 30.81 -5.82 -32.64
N SER A 707 31.86 -5.05 -32.32
CA SER A 707 31.77 -3.62 -32.02
C SER A 707 32.92 -2.85 -32.67
N THR A 708 32.71 -1.56 -32.93
CA THR A 708 33.74 -0.65 -33.46
C THR A 708 34.03 0.44 -32.44
N PHE A 709 35.29 0.54 -32.02
CA PHE A 709 35.79 1.62 -31.18
C PHE A 709 36.76 2.49 -31.99
N GLU A 710 36.43 3.77 -32.12
CA GLU A 710 37.21 4.77 -32.87
C GLU A 710 37.96 5.73 -31.94
N GLY A 711 38.03 5.38 -30.65
CA GLY A 711 38.68 6.19 -29.62
C GLY A 711 40.16 5.86 -29.43
N SER A 712 40.71 6.34 -28.31
CA SER A 712 42.11 6.08 -27.93
C SER A 712 42.20 5.13 -26.73
N ILE A 713 43.28 4.35 -26.68
CA ILE A 713 43.61 3.45 -25.56
C ILE A 713 45.00 3.86 -25.06
N ASN A 714 45.07 4.31 -23.81
CA ASN A 714 46.27 4.84 -23.18
C ASN A 714 46.65 4.03 -21.93
N ASN A 715 47.90 4.16 -21.49
CA ASN A 715 48.40 3.67 -20.21
C ASN A 715 49.36 4.74 -19.66
N ASN A 716 48.83 5.68 -18.87
CA ASN A 716 49.47 6.95 -18.52
C ASN A 716 50.06 6.97 -17.12
#